data_AF-A0A2T6AXG7-F1
#
_entry.id   AF-A0A2T6AXG7-F1
#
_cell.length_a   1.000
_cell.length_b   1.000
_cell.length_c   1.000
_cell.angle_alpha   90.00
_cell.angle_beta   90.00
_cell.angle_gamma   90.00
#
_symmetry.space_group_name_H-M   'P 1'
#
loop_
_entity.id
_entity.type
_entity.pdbx_description
1 polymer ?
#
loop_
_entity_poly.entity_id
_entity_poly.type
_entity_poly.pdbx_seq_one_letter_code
_entity_poly.pdbx_strand_id
1 'polypeptide(L)'
;MTRNDQNASPSLQGNIFGLAPITSLVPLTLLVAAFCLTGVLLAPSGEPDVVVLRGTGVAVASLLVLGLRCWPAVFCGALAGQMLIAGMGYANVGGDGRLPSMLIQAGASAFQALAGAGALIWLFGFPLRLNRARQILFAVLVVIPVTSTILPTAVVLLIKVTTPDVPAAMGWHWSIWWMGNVIGALLAIPVALLGPWSRLPVLYWRGTPMPRFSGQAIFYLALSVLATFIAWHQVSRLGNQSDEAQFEMLARDSAHALRHRLEMFTYGLSGGVGLFQASNEVTAQDWRDFAAAYAERDGLTGLGFIVPVPPGGGEAFLAQSRADGIEDMHITSPRDDEEMFVIKYVEPIEWNSAARGLNVAAEENRRMAAITARDTGRVTISRPVTLVQDQKKGSGFLLLAPLYDLPGTPPTVMGRRGHFVGWIYAPIIVDRMMATLLDHTNPQTRISLYDGPHIAEAQKFYQSSAPASAQPKFRYVERLNIYGQTWTVVWESTPALEARLWNIESLSVLLVGLSFSTLLAVFLISVMRREELVRATVARRTRELATQVEENRSIIETALTKIALLDDAGNVLRVNDALLRLLQLDEHEILGKPFSTLLRGQLDEYFSLPRKSELPTTYRGELAAESRDGQALMLDVQVNPWRNSDGRRRYTVVMRNITEVRRISDQLRTTQHRLDLALTGARIGVFDIDLHSGKSVVSRTWLDLLGLGNEAATEAQALWLQRIHPDDLPTVQEADQACIEGRAERSVSEYRIRMDDGSWRWMRSNAVGEDRDETGRAWRLIGVQTDVTDQRQLDEMKKQFVSTVSHELRTPLTSINGSLSLLLNTMAAGIPDPAKRMLTIAQKNCDRLIHLVNDILDMEKLDGMLQRPELVSSDISALIRNTILVNQPFATRFDVAYRLVADSPGAIVRLDENRFHQVMANLLSNAAKFSPRGAQVDVRLERGPKYVTVSVSNAGKGIPPGFREQMFKPFSQVDSSANREAEGSGLGLHIAKRIVEQMGGQIDFRSEPGVLTTFWFTLPLETPDEHPPAPPEGNGPRTGQPAHVLHVESDTEVSALLATAFGAEARLTNALNESSARKLLSETNFDLVVLGWGLETGDGRDLLRDVAIWQPGVPVVTLTADAQRRSDPRVLESFIKSSATLSNVAARCLEIMRANPPPKTRACAG
;
A
#
# COMPACT_ATOMS: atom_id res chain seq x y z
N MET A 1 -27.96 -59.28 26.56
CA MET A 1 -28.50 -60.13 25.48
C MET A 1 -29.90 -59.62 25.13
N THR A 2 -30.08 -58.99 23.97
CA THR A 2 -30.90 -59.45 22.83
C THR A 2 -30.90 -58.36 21.75
N ARG A 3 -30.67 -58.82 20.52
CA ARG A 3 -30.56 -58.07 19.27
C ARG A 3 -31.96 -58.04 18.65
N ASN A 4 -32.46 -56.87 18.26
CA ASN A 4 -33.22 -56.64 17.02
C ASN A 4 -33.71 -55.18 17.00
N ASP A 5 -33.23 -54.42 16.03
CA ASP A 5 -34.03 -53.52 15.17
C ASP A 5 -33.08 -52.71 14.28
N GLN A 6 -32.82 -53.27 13.10
CA GLN A 6 -32.31 -52.55 11.94
C GLN A 6 -33.31 -52.71 10.79
N ASN A 7 -33.51 -51.61 10.07
CA ASN A 7 -34.09 -51.47 8.73
C ASN A 7 -35.60 -51.29 8.60
N ALA A 8 -36.03 -50.03 8.67
CA ALA A 8 -37.04 -49.48 7.77
C ALA A 8 -36.50 -48.18 7.15
N SER A 9 -35.95 -48.28 5.93
CA SER A 9 -35.60 -47.15 5.07
C SER A 9 -36.82 -46.76 4.22
N PRO A 10 -37.33 -45.52 4.25
CA PRO A 10 -38.31 -45.07 3.26
C PRO A 10 -37.60 -44.74 1.94
N SER A 11 -38.12 -45.30 0.86
CA SER A 11 -37.65 -45.17 -0.52
C SER A 11 -37.80 -43.74 -1.05
N LEU A 12 -36.70 -42.97 -1.03
CA LEU A 12 -36.58 -41.62 -1.61
C LEU A 12 -36.42 -41.61 -3.15
N GLN A 13 -36.40 -42.76 -3.81
CA GLN A 13 -36.28 -42.86 -5.28
C GLN A 13 -37.57 -42.49 -6.04
N GLY A 14 -38.73 -42.39 -5.37
CA GLY A 14 -40.01 -42.09 -6.02
C GLY A 14 -40.25 -40.61 -6.41
N ASN A 15 -39.49 -39.66 -5.87
CA ASN A 15 -39.81 -38.23 -5.98
C ASN A 15 -38.96 -37.41 -6.96
N ILE A 16 -37.97 -38.02 -7.64
CA ILE A 16 -37.22 -37.35 -8.72
C ILE A 16 -38.13 -37.12 -9.96
N PHE A 17 -39.23 -37.88 -10.04
CA PHE A 17 -40.21 -37.87 -11.13
C PHE A 17 -41.65 -37.57 -10.66
N GLY A 18 -41.86 -37.01 -9.47
CA GLY A 18 -43.18 -36.56 -9.02
C GLY A 18 -43.56 -35.20 -9.62
N LEU A 19 -44.82 -34.99 -10.00
CA LEU A 19 -45.33 -33.70 -10.51
C LEU A 19 -45.12 -32.59 -9.47
N ALA A 20 -44.27 -31.60 -9.78
CA ALA A 20 -44.32 -30.32 -9.09
C ALA A 20 -45.71 -29.70 -9.36
N PRO A 21 -46.38 -29.10 -8.36
CA PRO A 21 -47.70 -28.51 -8.56
C PRO A 21 -47.62 -27.43 -9.65
N ILE A 22 -48.57 -27.45 -10.59
CA ILE A 22 -48.67 -26.54 -11.75
C ILE A 22 -48.54 -25.05 -11.33
N THR A 23 -48.92 -24.73 -10.11
CA THR A 23 -48.79 -23.40 -9.48
C THR A 23 -47.35 -22.89 -9.35
N SER A 24 -46.33 -23.76 -9.45
CA SER A 24 -44.90 -23.40 -9.37
C SER A 24 -44.23 -23.07 -10.70
N LEU A 25 -44.89 -23.31 -11.84
CA LEU A 25 -44.32 -23.09 -13.19
C LEU A 25 -44.38 -21.62 -13.64
N VAL A 26 -45.46 -20.90 -13.34
CA VAL A 26 -45.64 -19.49 -13.72
C VAL A 26 -44.61 -18.55 -13.04
N PRO A 27 -44.36 -18.65 -11.72
CA PRO A 27 -43.35 -17.81 -11.06
C PRO A 27 -41.94 -18.07 -11.60
N LEU A 28 -41.63 -19.31 -11.97
CA LEU A 28 -40.34 -19.68 -12.55
C LEU A 28 -40.14 -19.04 -13.93
N THR A 29 -41.15 -19.09 -14.79
CA THR A 29 -41.13 -18.45 -16.11
C THR A 29 -40.88 -16.95 -15.99
N LEU A 30 -41.58 -16.28 -15.05
CA LEU A 30 -41.41 -14.85 -14.78
C LEU A 30 -40.03 -14.52 -14.20
N LEU A 31 -39.50 -15.35 -13.30
CA LEU A 31 -38.17 -15.18 -12.70
C LEU A 31 -37.06 -15.26 -13.76
N VAL A 32 -37.11 -16.28 -14.63
CA VAL A 32 -36.14 -16.45 -15.72
C VAL A 32 -36.23 -15.29 -16.72
N ALA A 33 -37.44 -14.84 -17.06
CA ALA A 33 -37.64 -13.69 -17.95
C ALA A 33 -37.13 -12.37 -17.35
N ALA A 34 -37.41 -12.10 -16.07
CA ALA A 34 -36.94 -10.91 -15.37
C ALA A 34 -35.40 -10.85 -15.27
N PHE A 35 -34.76 -11.99 -15.03
CA PHE A 35 -33.29 -12.06 -14.95
C PHE A 35 -32.61 -11.79 -16.29
N CYS A 36 -33.20 -12.30 -17.38
CA CYS A 36 -32.76 -11.96 -18.74
C CYS A 36 -32.88 -10.44 -19.02
N LEU A 37 -33.88 -9.77 -18.45
CA LEU A 37 -34.10 -8.33 -18.59
C LEU A 37 -33.08 -7.49 -17.80
N THR A 38 -32.77 -7.87 -16.56
CA THR A 38 -31.75 -7.20 -15.74
C THR A 38 -30.36 -7.24 -16.37
N GLY A 39 -30.06 -8.29 -17.14
CA GLY A 39 -28.81 -8.37 -17.89
C GLY A 39 -28.64 -7.22 -18.87
N VAL A 40 -29.71 -6.77 -19.53
CA VAL A 40 -29.68 -5.68 -20.52
C VAL A 40 -29.44 -4.31 -19.86
N LEU A 41 -30.06 -4.07 -18.71
CA LEU A 41 -29.93 -2.79 -17.97
C LEU A 41 -28.53 -2.53 -17.40
N LEU A 42 -27.73 -3.58 -17.27
CA LEU A 42 -26.39 -3.53 -16.67
C LEU A 42 -25.28 -3.42 -17.73
N ALA A 43 -25.62 -3.21 -19.00
CA ALA A 43 -24.65 -3.09 -20.08
C ALA A 43 -23.73 -1.88 -19.94
N PRO A 44 -22.38 -2.03 -20.05
CA PRO A 44 -21.52 -0.87 -20.22
C PRO A 44 -21.90 -0.13 -21.53
N SER A 45 -22.11 1.18 -21.41
CA SER A 45 -22.44 2.06 -22.52
C SER A 45 -21.29 2.11 -23.54
N GLY A 46 -21.47 1.50 -24.72
CA GLY A 46 -20.51 1.61 -25.83
C GLY A 46 -20.49 0.41 -26.79
N GLU A 47 -20.87 -0.78 -26.34
CA GLU A 47 -20.93 -1.98 -27.20
C GLU A 47 -22.38 -2.51 -27.23
N PRO A 48 -23.18 -2.15 -28.25
CA PRO A 48 -24.55 -2.64 -28.37
C PRO A 48 -24.66 -4.17 -28.50
N ASP A 49 -23.55 -4.86 -28.79
CA ASP A 49 -23.51 -6.30 -29.08
C ASP A 49 -23.08 -7.19 -27.89
N VAL A 50 -22.68 -6.62 -26.76
CA VAL A 50 -21.97 -7.40 -25.72
C VAL A 50 -22.85 -7.94 -24.59
N VAL A 51 -24.12 -7.58 -24.49
CA VAL A 51 -24.80 -7.77 -23.19
C VAL A 51 -26.02 -8.65 -23.25
N VAL A 52 -25.84 -9.90 -22.81
CA VAL A 52 -26.92 -10.61 -22.12
C VAL A 52 -26.36 -11.45 -20.97
N LEU A 53 -26.59 -11.01 -19.73
CA LEU A 53 -26.63 -11.93 -18.57
C LEU A 53 -27.86 -12.81 -18.77
N ARG A 54 -27.69 -13.91 -19.51
CA ARG A 54 -28.77 -14.85 -19.81
C ARG A 54 -29.04 -15.62 -18.54
N GLY A 55 -30.31 -15.74 -18.14
CA GLY A 55 -30.75 -16.43 -16.91
C GLY A 55 -30.43 -17.93 -16.83
N THR A 56 -29.42 -18.42 -17.56
CA THR A 56 -28.92 -19.81 -17.58
C THR A 56 -28.49 -20.27 -16.20
N GLY A 57 -27.80 -19.42 -15.43
CA GLY A 57 -27.45 -19.72 -14.04
C GLY A 57 -28.67 -19.95 -13.16
N VAL A 58 -29.66 -19.06 -13.25
CA VAL A 58 -30.95 -19.18 -12.56
C VAL A 58 -31.74 -20.39 -13.04
N ALA A 59 -31.65 -20.72 -14.34
CA ALA A 59 -32.29 -21.89 -14.91
C ALA A 59 -31.71 -23.20 -14.39
N VAL A 60 -30.37 -23.36 -14.38
CA VAL A 60 -29.69 -24.52 -13.78
C VAL A 60 -30.08 -24.64 -12.30
N ALA A 61 -29.97 -23.53 -11.59
CA ALA A 61 -30.28 -23.45 -10.16
C ALA A 61 -31.75 -23.82 -9.86
N SER A 62 -32.68 -23.37 -10.70
CA SER A 62 -34.11 -23.68 -10.55
C SER A 62 -34.41 -25.15 -10.86
N LEU A 63 -33.76 -25.75 -11.85
CA LEU A 63 -33.93 -27.18 -12.15
C LEU A 63 -33.36 -28.08 -11.04
N LEU A 64 -32.30 -27.65 -10.34
CA LEU A 64 -31.78 -28.36 -9.18
C LEU A 64 -32.74 -28.34 -7.97
N VAL A 65 -33.53 -27.26 -7.82
CA VAL A 65 -34.45 -27.09 -6.68
C VAL A 65 -35.86 -27.65 -6.97
N LEU A 66 -36.38 -27.42 -8.18
CA LEU A 66 -37.74 -27.77 -8.60
C LEU A 66 -37.81 -29.09 -9.39
N GLY A 67 -36.65 -29.64 -9.79
CA GLY A 67 -36.53 -30.88 -10.55
C GLY A 67 -36.42 -30.68 -12.06
N LEU A 68 -35.79 -31.65 -12.73
CA LEU A 68 -35.48 -31.61 -14.16
C LEU A 68 -36.73 -31.55 -15.07
N ARG A 69 -37.90 -31.97 -14.58
CA ARG A 69 -39.17 -31.91 -15.33
C ARG A 69 -39.70 -30.49 -15.57
N CYS A 70 -39.16 -29.48 -14.87
CA CYS A 70 -39.55 -28.08 -15.03
C CYS A 70 -38.86 -27.38 -16.22
N TRP A 71 -38.09 -28.10 -17.04
CA TRP A 71 -37.41 -27.53 -18.20
C TRP A 71 -38.32 -26.81 -19.23
N PRO A 72 -39.60 -27.16 -19.44
CA PRO A 72 -40.46 -26.41 -20.35
C PRO A 72 -40.70 -24.98 -19.87
N ALA A 73 -40.78 -24.74 -18.55
CA ALA A 73 -40.92 -23.39 -17.99
C ALA A 73 -39.64 -22.56 -18.18
N VAL A 74 -38.46 -23.19 -18.11
CA VAL A 74 -37.18 -22.54 -18.46
C VAL A 74 -37.18 -22.12 -19.92
N PHE A 75 -37.63 -22.99 -20.83
CA PHE A 75 -37.76 -22.67 -22.24
C PHE A 75 -38.71 -21.49 -22.48
N CYS A 76 -39.92 -21.54 -21.91
CA CYS A 76 -40.89 -20.45 -22.03
C CYS A 76 -40.37 -19.12 -21.44
N GLY A 77 -39.67 -19.17 -20.31
CA GLY A 77 -39.10 -17.97 -19.68
C GLY A 77 -37.95 -17.37 -20.50
N ALA A 78 -37.08 -18.22 -21.07
CA ALA A 78 -36.02 -17.79 -21.97
C ALA A 78 -36.59 -17.18 -23.27
N LEU A 79 -37.65 -17.77 -23.82
CA LEU A 79 -38.33 -17.24 -25.00
C LEU A 79 -39.02 -15.89 -24.72
N ALA A 80 -39.74 -15.78 -23.60
CA ALA A 80 -40.38 -14.53 -23.18
C ALA A 80 -39.36 -13.42 -22.95
N GLY A 81 -38.23 -13.73 -22.29
CA GLY A 81 -37.13 -12.78 -22.12
C GLY A 81 -36.57 -12.29 -23.45
N GLN A 82 -36.37 -13.18 -24.43
CA GLN A 82 -35.89 -12.78 -25.76
C GLN A 82 -36.89 -11.96 -26.56
N MET A 83 -38.19 -12.26 -26.45
CA MET A 83 -39.24 -11.45 -27.06
C MET A 83 -39.26 -10.02 -26.48
N LEU A 84 -39.07 -9.87 -25.17
CA LEU A 84 -38.99 -8.56 -24.52
C LEU A 84 -37.75 -7.77 -24.98
N ILE A 85 -36.59 -8.43 -25.02
CA ILE A 85 -35.34 -7.80 -25.49
C ILE A 85 -35.44 -7.36 -26.95
N ALA A 86 -36.04 -8.18 -27.80
CA ALA A 86 -36.28 -7.84 -29.20
C ALA A 86 -37.28 -6.69 -29.37
N GLY A 87 -38.29 -6.60 -28.50
CA GLY A 87 -39.23 -5.48 -28.44
C GLY A 87 -38.59 -4.15 -28.04
N MET A 88 -37.46 -4.18 -27.33
CA MET A 88 -36.69 -2.98 -26.94
C MET A 88 -35.70 -2.49 -28.01
N GLY A 89 -35.64 -3.15 -29.18
CA GLY A 89 -34.79 -2.71 -30.30
C GLY A 89 -33.33 -3.21 -30.25
N TYR A 90 -32.97 -4.06 -29.29
CA TYR A 90 -31.59 -4.59 -29.13
C TYR A 90 -31.27 -5.82 -30.00
N ALA A 91 -32.13 -6.20 -30.94
CA ALA A 91 -31.96 -7.40 -31.77
C ALA A 91 -31.67 -7.06 -33.25
N ASN A 92 -30.42 -7.28 -33.69
CA ASN A 92 -29.90 -7.02 -35.04
C ASN A 92 -30.38 -7.99 -36.14
N VAL A 93 -31.28 -8.93 -35.84
CA VAL A 93 -31.79 -9.88 -36.86
C VAL A 93 -32.96 -9.24 -37.61
N GLY A 94 -32.91 -9.16 -38.95
CA GLY A 94 -33.99 -8.65 -39.80
C GLY A 94 -35.27 -9.51 -39.77
N GLY A 95 -36.39 -8.91 -40.22
CA GLY A 95 -37.78 -9.32 -39.96
C GLY A 95 -38.17 -10.80 -40.14
N ASP A 96 -37.58 -11.52 -41.10
CA ASP A 96 -38.01 -12.90 -41.41
C ASP A 96 -37.23 -14.01 -40.64
N GLY A 97 -36.05 -13.68 -40.10
CA GLY A 97 -35.20 -14.63 -39.34
C GLY A 97 -35.34 -14.55 -37.81
N ARG A 98 -36.13 -13.60 -37.30
CA ARG A 98 -36.23 -13.29 -35.86
C ARG A 98 -36.82 -14.44 -35.04
N LEU A 99 -37.97 -14.99 -35.44
CA LEU A 99 -38.65 -16.03 -34.65
C LEU A 99 -37.84 -17.35 -34.57
N PRO A 100 -37.26 -17.90 -35.66
CA PRO A 100 -36.40 -19.07 -35.59
C PRO A 100 -35.16 -18.84 -34.71
N SER A 101 -34.54 -17.65 -34.81
CA SER A 101 -33.38 -17.30 -34.00
C SER A 101 -33.70 -17.29 -32.49
N MET A 102 -34.90 -16.85 -32.10
CA MET A 102 -35.32 -16.83 -30.70
C MET A 102 -35.61 -18.23 -30.17
N LEU A 103 -36.27 -19.06 -30.97
CA LEU A 103 -36.58 -20.44 -30.61
C LEU A 103 -35.30 -21.27 -30.40
N ILE A 104 -34.30 -21.11 -31.29
CA ILE A 104 -33.01 -21.79 -31.17
C ILE A 104 -32.27 -21.36 -29.91
N GLN A 105 -32.23 -20.06 -29.61
CA GLN A 105 -31.56 -19.54 -28.42
C GLN A 105 -32.28 -19.96 -27.12
N ALA A 106 -33.62 -19.95 -27.10
CA ALA A 106 -34.41 -20.44 -25.96
C ALA A 106 -34.21 -21.96 -25.74
N GLY A 107 -34.18 -22.73 -26.84
CA GLY A 107 -33.88 -24.16 -26.83
C GLY A 107 -32.48 -24.46 -26.30
N ALA A 108 -31.47 -23.75 -26.79
CA ALA A 108 -30.09 -23.87 -26.32
C ALA A 108 -29.95 -23.52 -24.83
N SER A 109 -30.68 -22.50 -24.35
CA SER A 109 -30.70 -22.14 -22.92
C SER A 109 -31.33 -23.23 -22.04
N ALA A 110 -32.45 -23.82 -22.48
CA ALA A 110 -33.09 -24.92 -21.77
C ALA A 110 -32.21 -26.19 -21.76
N PHE A 111 -31.58 -26.50 -22.89
CA PHE A 111 -30.66 -27.62 -23.02
C PHE A 111 -29.41 -27.45 -22.15
N GLN A 112 -28.81 -26.26 -22.13
CA GLN A 112 -27.71 -25.92 -21.23
C GLN A 112 -28.11 -26.11 -19.77
N ALA A 113 -29.31 -25.65 -19.37
CA ALA A 113 -29.80 -25.81 -18.01
C ALA A 113 -29.97 -27.28 -17.61
N LEU A 114 -30.54 -28.09 -18.50
CA LEU A 114 -30.68 -29.54 -18.33
C LEU A 114 -29.34 -30.25 -18.24
N ALA A 115 -28.39 -29.92 -19.13
CA ALA A 115 -27.06 -30.49 -19.14
C ALA A 115 -26.29 -30.13 -17.85
N GLY A 116 -26.36 -28.87 -17.41
CA GLY A 116 -25.75 -28.39 -16.17
C GLY A 116 -26.31 -29.08 -14.92
N ALA A 117 -27.63 -29.05 -14.74
CA ALA A 117 -28.28 -29.68 -13.59
C ALA A 117 -28.12 -31.21 -13.61
N GLY A 118 -28.27 -31.83 -14.78
CA GLY A 118 -28.09 -33.27 -14.98
C GLY A 118 -26.67 -33.73 -14.68
N ALA A 119 -25.64 -33.01 -15.14
CA ALA A 119 -24.24 -33.33 -14.86
C ALA A 119 -23.92 -33.24 -13.36
N LEU A 120 -24.42 -32.22 -12.66
CA LEU A 120 -24.24 -32.09 -11.21
C LEU A 120 -24.91 -33.24 -10.45
N ILE A 121 -26.14 -33.62 -10.83
CA ILE A 121 -26.86 -34.76 -10.23
C ILE A 121 -26.15 -36.08 -10.53
N TRP A 122 -25.68 -36.28 -11.76
CA TRP A 122 -24.99 -37.51 -12.18
C TRP A 122 -23.65 -37.70 -11.45
N LEU A 123 -22.87 -36.63 -11.28
CA LEU A 123 -21.55 -36.68 -10.63
C LEU A 123 -21.63 -36.78 -9.09
N PHE A 124 -22.62 -36.13 -8.46
CA PHE A 124 -22.65 -35.95 -7.00
C PHE A 124 -23.89 -36.56 -6.32
N GLY A 125 -24.80 -37.18 -7.08
CA GLY A 125 -26.06 -37.74 -6.59
C GLY A 125 -27.12 -36.69 -6.24
N PHE A 126 -28.34 -37.14 -5.96
CA PHE A 126 -29.41 -36.28 -5.42
C PHE A 126 -30.00 -36.89 -4.13
N PRO A 127 -30.01 -36.17 -2.99
CA PRO A 127 -29.45 -34.82 -2.78
C PRO A 127 -27.93 -34.78 -3.00
N LEU A 128 -27.39 -33.62 -3.39
CA LEU A 128 -25.98 -33.44 -3.74
C LEU A 128 -25.09 -33.71 -2.51
N ARG A 129 -24.27 -34.76 -2.54
CA ARG A 129 -23.40 -35.16 -1.41
C ARG A 129 -21.94 -34.86 -1.72
N LEU A 130 -21.43 -33.77 -1.14
CA LEU A 130 -20.05 -33.33 -1.30
C LEU A 130 -19.23 -33.69 -0.06
N ASN A 131 -18.25 -34.59 -0.22
CA ASN A 131 -17.43 -35.11 0.88
C ASN A 131 -16.04 -34.48 0.92
N ARG A 132 -15.53 -33.98 -0.22
CA ARG A 132 -14.19 -33.39 -0.35
C ARG A 132 -14.25 -32.04 -1.04
N ALA A 133 -13.35 -31.12 -0.65
CA ALA A 133 -13.25 -29.78 -1.26
C ALA A 133 -12.95 -29.86 -2.77
N ARG A 134 -12.21 -30.88 -3.21
CA ARG A 134 -11.94 -31.15 -4.63
C ARG A 134 -13.22 -31.36 -5.46
N GLN A 135 -14.31 -31.86 -4.87
CA GLN A 135 -15.58 -32.05 -5.58
C GLN A 135 -16.31 -30.72 -5.82
N ILE A 136 -16.28 -29.81 -4.84
CA ILE A 136 -16.75 -28.42 -5.02
C ILE A 136 -15.92 -27.74 -6.10
N LEU A 137 -14.59 -27.86 -6.01
CA LEU A 137 -13.68 -27.26 -6.98
C LEU A 137 -13.89 -27.82 -8.39
N PHE A 138 -14.13 -29.12 -8.53
CA PHE A 138 -14.45 -29.75 -9.81
C PHE A 138 -15.80 -29.28 -10.38
N ALA A 139 -16.82 -29.12 -9.53
CA ALA A 139 -18.10 -28.56 -9.96
C ALA A 139 -17.96 -27.12 -10.48
N VAL A 140 -17.21 -26.28 -9.75
CA VAL A 140 -16.99 -24.85 -10.03
C VAL A 140 -16.05 -24.61 -11.22
N LEU A 141 -14.95 -25.35 -11.33
CA LEU A 141 -13.92 -25.13 -12.34
C LEU A 141 -14.11 -25.96 -13.61
N VAL A 142 -14.88 -27.05 -13.56
CA VAL A 142 -15.03 -27.96 -14.71
C VAL A 142 -16.48 -28.08 -15.16
N VAL A 143 -17.38 -28.52 -14.27
CA VAL A 143 -18.76 -28.83 -14.67
C VAL A 143 -19.53 -27.58 -15.12
N ILE A 144 -19.50 -26.52 -14.32
CA ILE A 144 -20.19 -25.26 -14.64
C ILE A 144 -19.59 -24.59 -15.90
N PRO A 145 -18.25 -24.43 -16.04
CA PRO A 145 -17.66 -23.82 -17.23
C PRO A 145 -17.90 -24.60 -18.52
N VAL A 146 -17.80 -25.94 -18.48
CA VAL A 146 -18.01 -26.78 -19.67
C VAL A 146 -19.46 -26.73 -20.14
N THR A 147 -20.41 -26.87 -19.22
CA THR A 147 -21.85 -26.82 -19.58
C THR A 147 -22.27 -25.42 -20.04
N SER A 148 -21.60 -24.37 -19.57
CA SER A 148 -21.86 -22.98 -19.98
C SER A 148 -21.40 -22.62 -21.40
N THR A 149 -20.72 -23.53 -22.13
CA THR A 149 -20.31 -23.32 -23.53
C THR A 149 -21.45 -23.53 -24.54
N ILE A 150 -22.51 -24.23 -24.15
CA ILE A 150 -23.57 -24.71 -25.05
C ILE A 150 -24.30 -23.54 -25.71
N LEU A 151 -24.76 -22.56 -24.92
CA LEU A 151 -25.52 -21.42 -25.43
C LEU A 151 -24.67 -20.45 -26.28
N PRO A 152 -23.48 -19.99 -25.85
CA PRO A 152 -22.62 -19.15 -26.69
C PRO A 152 -22.29 -19.81 -28.02
N THR A 153 -22.01 -21.11 -28.02
CA THR A 153 -21.69 -21.86 -29.24
C THR A 153 -22.89 -21.97 -30.17
N ALA A 154 -24.10 -22.23 -29.64
CA ALA A 154 -25.32 -22.24 -30.44
C ALA A 154 -25.62 -20.87 -31.09
N VAL A 155 -25.37 -19.77 -30.36
CA VAL A 155 -25.55 -18.40 -30.87
C VAL A 155 -24.56 -18.08 -31.99
N VAL A 156 -23.26 -18.39 -31.79
CA VAL A 156 -22.24 -18.15 -32.83
C VAL A 156 -22.53 -18.99 -34.09
N LEU A 157 -22.92 -20.25 -33.92
CA LEU A 157 -23.25 -21.13 -35.04
C LEU A 157 -24.48 -20.65 -35.80
N LEU A 158 -25.49 -20.13 -35.08
CA LEU A 158 -26.66 -19.48 -35.67
C LEU A 158 -26.26 -18.23 -36.47
N ILE A 159 -25.43 -17.33 -35.90
CA ILE A 159 -24.97 -16.11 -36.59
C ILE A 159 -24.16 -16.47 -37.84
N LYS A 160 -23.30 -17.48 -37.78
CA LYS A 160 -22.54 -17.98 -38.92
C LYS A 160 -23.43 -18.54 -40.04
N VAL A 161 -24.59 -19.09 -39.70
CA VAL A 161 -25.57 -19.60 -40.69
C VAL A 161 -26.42 -18.49 -41.26
N THR A 162 -26.72 -17.43 -40.49
CA THR A 162 -27.60 -16.34 -40.93
C THR A 162 -26.89 -15.16 -41.59
N THR A 163 -25.56 -15.07 -41.47
CA THR A 163 -24.78 -13.89 -41.90
C THR A 163 -23.59 -14.33 -42.75
N PRO A 164 -23.44 -13.87 -44.01
CA PRO A 164 -22.37 -14.32 -44.92
C PRO A 164 -20.96 -13.93 -44.47
N ASP A 165 -20.81 -12.76 -43.85
CA ASP A 165 -19.55 -12.24 -43.32
C ASP A 165 -19.54 -12.32 -41.79
N VAL A 166 -18.81 -13.29 -41.23
CA VAL A 166 -18.65 -13.43 -39.78
C VAL A 166 -17.65 -12.37 -39.30
N PRO A 167 -18.01 -11.49 -38.35
CA PRO A 167 -17.08 -10.52 -37.78
C PRO A 167 -15.81 -11.19 -37.22
N ALA A 168 -14.64 -10.61 -37.47
CA ALA A 168 -13.36 -11.11 -36.93
C ALA A 168 -13.35 -11.19 -35.39
N ALA A 169 -14.16 -10.35 -34.73
CA ALA A 169 -14.34 -10.33 -33.28
C ALA A 169 -15.23 -11.46 -32.72
N MET A 170 -15.72 -12.41 -33.54
CA MET A 170 -16.67 -13.43 -33.07
C MET A 170 -16.12 -14.33 -31.95
N GLY A 171 -14.83 -14.66 -31.99
CA GLY A 171 -14.19 -15.41 -30.88
C GLY A 171 -14.14 -14.62 -29.57
N TRP A 172 -14.04 -13.29 -29.66
CA TRP A 172 -14.08 -12.40 -28.51
C TRP A 172 -15.49 -12.32 -27.91
N HIS A 173 -16.52 -12.12 -28.74
CA HIS A 173 -17.92 -12.13 -28.29
C HIS A 173 -18.31 -13.48 -27.66
N TRP A 174 -17.87 -14.60 -28.24
CA TRP A 174 -18.08 -15.93 -27.65
C TRP A 174 -17.51 -16.03 -26.24
N SER A 175 -16.29 -15.50 -26.03
CA SER A 175 -15.58 -15.56 -24.75
C SER A 175 -16.30 -14.74 -23.67
N ILE A 176 -16.79 -13.56 -24.02
CA ILE A 176 -17.57 -12.71 -23.11
C ILE A 176 -18.89 -13.38 -22.73
N TRP A 177 -19.63 -13.93 -23.70
CA TRP A 177 -20.90 -14.59 -23.44
C TRP A 177 -20.74 -15.87 -22.59
N TRP A 178 -19.69 -16.65 -22.85
CA TRP A 178 -19.34 -17.80 -22.03
C TRP A 178 -19.05 -17.39 -20.58
N MET A 179 -18.20 -16.38 -20.39
CA MET A 179 -17.82 -15.89 -19.06
C MET A 179 -19.03 -15.35 -18.28
N GLY A 180 -19.94 -14.63 -18.94
CA GLY A 180 -21.20 -14.17 -18.34
C GLY A 180 -22.08 -15.33 -17.85
N ASN A 181 -22.20 -16.41 -18.63
CA ASN A 181 -22.95 -17.61 -18.21
C ASN A 181 -22.31 -18.31 -17.01
N VAL A 182 -20.97 -18.40 -16.97
CA VAL A 182 -20.24 -19.01 -15.84
C VAL A 182 -20.46 -18.20 -14.57
N ILE A 183 -20.28 -16.88 -14.62
CA ILE A 183 -20.48 -15.99 -13.47
C ILE A 183 -21.93 -16.07 -12.98
N GLY A 184 -22.90 -16.02 -13.90
CA GLY A 184 -24.32 -16.15 -13.57
C GLY A 184 -24.65 -17.48 -12.87
N ALA A 185 -24.07 -18.59 -13.32
CA ALA A 185 -24.24 -19.90 -12.68
C ALA A 185 -23.58 -19.97 -11.30
N LEU A 186 -22.36 -19.43 -11.15
CA LEU A 186 -21.65 -19.39 -9.88
C LEU A 186 -22.36 -18.52 -8.82
N LEU A 187 -23.09 -17.49 -9.23
CA LEU A 187 -23.89 -16.67 -8.34
C LEU A 187 -25.24 -17.32 -8.00
N ALA A 188 -25.96 -17.83 -9.00
CA ALA A 188 -27.33 -18.31 -8.82
C ALA A 188 -27.41 -19.69 -8.13
N ILE A 189 -26.49 -20.61 -8.45
CA ILE A 189 -26.55 -21.99 -7.94
C ILE A 189 -26.41 -22.04 -6.41
N PRO A 190 -25.42 -21.39 -5.76
CA PRO A 190 -25.30 -21.41 -4.31
C PRO A 190 -26.50 -20.76 -3.62
N VAL A 191 -27.00 -19.63 -4.14
CA VAL A 191 -28.15 -18.91 -3.57
C VAL A 191 -29.44 -19.74 -3.67
N ALA A 192 -29.65 -20.45 -4.76
CA ALA A 192 -30.84 -21.30 -4.91
C ALA A 192 -30.76 -22.57 -4.07
N LEU A 193 -29.59 -23.23 -4.04
CA LEU A 193 -29.40 -24.47 -3.27
C LEU A 193 -29.49 -24.22 -1.76
N LEU A 194 -28.95 -23.09 -1.29
CA LEU A 194 -28.89 -22.74 0.12
C LEU A 194 -30.00 -21.76 0.54
N GLY A 195 -30.82 -21.25 -0.37
CA GLY A 195 -31.83 -20.25 -0.03
C GLY A 195 -32.98 -20.78 0.86
N PRO A 196 -33.77 -19.88 1.48
CA PRO A 196 -34.87 -20.25 2.39
C PRO A 196 -36.06 -20.95 1.70
N TRP A 197 -36.10 -20.95 0.37
CA TRP A 197 -37.16 -21.44 -0.50
C TRP A 197 -37.14 -22.97 -0.71
N SER A 198 -35.99 -23.62 -0.48
CA SER A 198 -35.84 -25.06 -0.70
C SER A 198 -36.45 -25.85 0.46
N ARG A 199 -37.54 -26.61 0.22
CA ARG A 199 -38.27 -27.33 1.28
C ARG A 199 -37.47 -28.48 1.91
N LEU A 200 -36.58 -29.12 1.15
CA LEU A 200 -35.69 -30.21 1.58
C LEU A 200 -34.21 -29.79 1.47
N PRO A 201 -33.29 -30.28 2.32
CA PRO A 201 -31.86 -30.02 2.20
C PRO A 201 -31.32 -30.66 0.91
N VAL A 202 -31.05 -29.83 -0.10
CA VAL A 202 -30.58 -30.27 -1.42
C VAL A 202 -29.07 -30.55 -1.41
N LEU A 203 -28.32 -29.95 -0.48
CA LEU A 203 -26.85 -30.03 -0.39
C LEU A 203 -26.38 -30.56 0.96
N TYR A 204 -25.57 -31.61 0.94
CA TYR A 204 -24.90 -32.19 2.09
C TYR A 204 -23.39 -32.03 1.97
N TRP A 205 -22.75 -31.54 3.03
CA TRP A 205 -21.30 -31.45 3.17
C TRP A 205 -20.80 -32.40 4.25
N ARG A 206 -19.91 -33.34 3.90
CA ARG A 206 -19.36 -34.36 4.81
C ARG A 206 -20.44 -35.09 5.62
N GLY A 207 -21.56 -35.44 4.99
CA GLY A 207 -22.69 -36.14 5.61
C GLY A 207 -23.64 -35.27 6.44
N THR A 208 -23.33 -33.98 6.66
CA THR A 208 -24.23 -33.04 7.33
C THR A 208 -24.96 -32.13 6.32
N PRO A 209 -26.25 -31.83 6.50
CA PRO A 209 -26.95 -30.87 5.64
C PRO A 209 -26.29 -29.49 5.79
N MET A 210 -26.11 -28.76 4.69
CA MET A 210 -25.60 -27.39 4.74
C MET A 210 -26.65 -26.43 5.33
N PRO A 211 -26.24 -25.44 6.14
CA PRO A 211 -27.15 -24.43 6.68
C PRO A 211 -27.75 -23.61 5.53
N ARG A 212 -29.05 -23.34 5.60
CA ARG A 212 -29.73 -22.48 4.61
C ARG A 212 -29.39 -21.02 4.86
N PHE A 213 -29.03 -20.25 3.84
CA PHE A 213 -28.87 -18.80 3.91
C PHE A 213 -30.12 -18.12 4.49
N SER A 214 -29.90 -17.26 5.47
CA SER A 214 -30.92 -16.35 5.97
C SER A 214 -31.21 -15.28 4.91
N GLY A 215 -32.39 -14.67 4.96
CA GLY A 215 -32.70 -13.54 4.07
C GLY A 215 -31.65 -12.41 4.16
N GLN A 216 -31.06 -12.22 5.33
CA GLN A 216 -29.97 -11.26 5.56
C GLN A 216 -28.66 -11.68 4.87
N ALA A 217 -28.29 -12.96 4.90
CA ALA A 217 -27.09 -13.46 4.22
C ALA A 217 -27.19 -13.25 2.69
N ILE A 218 -28.38 -13.49 2.12
CA ILE A 218 -28.65 -13.22 0.69
C ILE A 218 -28.54 -11.72 0.41
N PHE A 219 -29.11 -10.87 1.28
CA PHE A 219 -29.02 -9.42 1.14
C PHE A 219 -27.56 -8.92 1.13
N TYR A 220 -26.71 -9.37 2.07
CA TYR A 220 -25.31 -8.96 2.12
C TYR A 220 -24.50 -9.45 0.91
N LEU A 221 -24.75 -10.68 0.45
CA LEU A 221 -24.10 -11.21 -0.74
C LEU A 221 -24.52 -10.40 -1.99
N ALA A 222 -25.82 -10.14 -2.15
CA ALA A 222 -26.34 -9.33 -3.24
C ALA A 222 -25.80 -7.89 -3.21
N LEU A 223 -25.69 -7.28 -2.03
CA LEU A 223 -25.10 -5.95 -1.85
C LEU A 223 -23.62 -5.93 -2.27
N SER A 224 -22.84 -6.96 -1.93
CA SER A 224 -21.42 -7.04 -2.31
C SER A 224 -21.21 -7.18 -3.81
N VAL A 225 -22.05 -7.99 -4.47
CA VAL A 225 -22.01 -8.19 -5.93
C VAL A 225 -22.46 -6.92 -6.64
N LEU A 226 -23.53 -6.27 -6.16
CA LEU A 226 -24.00 -4.99 -6.70
C LEU A 226 -22.95 -3.90 -6.56
N ALA A 227 -22.31 -3.77 -5.40
CA ALA A 227 -21.23 -2.82 -5.18
C ALA A 227 -20.02 -3.08 -6.10
N THR A 228 -19.64 -4.35 -6.26
CA THR A 228 -18.58 -4.77 -7.21
C THR A 228 -18.93 -4.34 -8.63
N PHE A 229 -20.17 -4.54 -9.04
CA PHE A 229 -20.62 -4.19 -10.38
C PHE A 229 -20.65 -2.68 -10.61
N ILE A 230 -21.13 -1.91 -9.63
CA ILE A 230 -21.11 -0.44 -9.68
C ILE A 230 -19.67 0.06 -9.78
N ALA A 231 -18.76 -0.49 -8.96
CA ALA A 231 -17.35 -0.12 -8.99
C ALA A 231 -16.71 -0.45 -10.36
N TRP A 232 -16.94 -1.66 -10.88
CA TRP A 232 -16.49 -2.05 -12.21
C TRP A 232 -17.02 -1.11 -13.30
N HIS A 233 -18.32 -0.79 -13.28
CA HIS A 233 -18.94 0.09 -14.25
C HIS A 233 -18.36 1.51 -14.16
N GLN A 234 -18.15 2.05 -12.95
CA GLN A 234 -17.53 3.36 -12.77
C GLN A 234 -16.08 3.39 -13.26
N VAL A 235 -15.28 2.39 -12.90
CA VAL A 235 -13.87 2.32 -13.33
C VAL A 235 -13.77 2.14 -14.84
N SER A 236 -14.63 1.30 -15.44
CA SER A 236 -14.69 1.15 -16.90
C SER A 236 -15.12 2.45 -17.61
N ARG A 237 -16.08 3.18 -17.03
CA ARG A 237 -16.51 4.48 -17.57
C ARG A 237 -15.41 5.53 -17.48
N LEU A 238 -14.74 5.63 -16.33
CA LEU A 238 -13.63 6.56 -16.12
C LEU A 238 -12.43 6.20 -17.02
N GLY A 239 -12.13 4.92 -17.17
CA GLY A 239 -11.10 4.43 -18.09
C GLY A 239 -11.38 4.84 -19.53
N ASN A 240 -12.59 4.56 -20.04
CA ASN A 240 -12.97 4.97 -21.41
C ASN A 240 -12.94 6.49 -21.61
N GLN A 241 -13.36 7.29 -20.61
CA GLN A 241 -13.28 8.75 -20.68
C GLN A 241 -11.84 9.25 -20.70
N SER A 242 -10.96 8.64 -19.92
CA SER A 242 -9.53 8.93 -19.94
C SER A 242 -8.90 8.57 -21.28
N ASP A 243 -9.22 7.40 -21.83
CA ASP A 243 -8.73 6.94 -23.13
C ASP A 243 -9.18 7.88 -24.26
N GLU A 244 -10.46 8.30 -24.24
CA GLU A 244 -11.01 9.26 -25.20
C GLU A 244 -10.33 10.63 -25.09
N ALA A 245 -10.12 11.13 -23.88
CA ALA A 245 -9.44 12.41 -23.65
C ALA A 245 -7.97 12.37 -24.11
N GLN A 246 -7.26 11.26 -23.89
CA GLN A 246 -5.90 11.07 -24.39
C GLN A 246 -5.86 11.01 -25.91
N PHE A 247 -6.81 10.30 -26.54
CA PHE A 247 -6.93 10.28 -28.00
C PHE A 247 -7.23 11.68 -28.57
N GLU A 248 -8.14 12.43 -27.96
CA GLU A 248 -8.46 13.79 -28.37
C GLU A 248 -7.26 14.72 -28.23
N MET A 249 -6.48 14.60 -27.15
CA MET A 249 -5.25 15.36 -26.96
C MET A 249 -4.24 15.09 -28.08
N LEU A 250 -4.00 13.81 -28.41
CA LEU A 250 -3.12 13.42 -29.52
C LEU A 250 -3.60 13.97 -30.87
N ALA A 251 -4.92 13.96 -31.10
CA ALA A 251 -5.51 14.50 -32.32
C ALA A 251 -5.33 16.03 -32.41
N ARG A 252 -5.58 16.75 -31.31
CA ARG A 252 -5.37 18.21 -31.23
C ARG A 252 -3.90 18.58 -31.41
N ASP A 253 -2.98 17.88 -30.79
CA ASP A 253 -1.53 18.11 -30.94
C ASP A 253 -1.10 17.94 -32.40
N SER A 254 -1.62 16.90 -33.08
CA SER A 254 -1.40 16.68 -34.51
C SER A 254 -2.00 17.80 -35.37
N ALA A 255 -3.19 18.30 -35.03
CA ALA A 255 -3.83 19.42 -35.71
C ALA A 255 -3.02 20.72 -35.57
N HIS A 256 -2.52 20.99 -34.36
CA HIS A 256 -1.66 22.13 -34.07
C HIS A 256 -0.32 22.04 -34.83
N ALA A 257 0.30 20.87 -34.87
CA ALA A 257 1.53 20.63 -35.63
C ALA A 257 1.33 20.89 -37.14
N LEU A 258 0.20 20.43 -37.71
CA LEU A 258 -0.15 20.70 -39.11
C LEU A 258 -0.33 22.21 -39.38
N ARG A 259 -1.05 22.92 -38.49
CA ARG A 259 -1.27 24.38 -38.62
C ARG A 259 0.03 25.15 -38.54
N HIS A 260 0.84 24.90 -37.52
CA HIS A 260 2.13 25.55 -37.31
C HIS A 260 3.08 25.32 -38.50
N ARG A 261 3.06 24.12 -39.08
CA ARG A 261 3.87 23.81 -40.25
C ARG A 261 3.47 24.61 -41.49
N LEU A 262 2.18 24.76 -41.74
CA LEU A 262 1.67 25.58 -42.83
C LEU A 262 1.97 27.07 -42.60
N GLU A 263 1.94 27.55 -41.35
CA GLU A 263 2.43 28.88 -40.96
C GLU A 263 3.92 29.06 -41.27
N MET A 264 4.77 28.07 -40.97
CA MET A 264 6.19 28.15 -41.31
C MET A 264 6.47 28.36 -42.80
N PHE A 265 5.64 27.79 -43.69
CA PHE A 265 5.77 28.01 -45.14
C PHE A 265 5.46 29.45 -45.55
N THR A 266 4.59 30.16 -44.82
CA THR A 266 4.30 31.57 -45.12
C THR A 266 5.44 32.52 -44.80
N TYR A 267 6.36 32.16 -43.90
CA TYR A 267 7.54 32.99 -43.62
C TYR A 267 8.47 33.07 -44.84
N GLY A 268 8.62 31.99 -45.60
CA GLY A 268 9.37 32.00 -46.86
C GLY A 268 8.72 32.88 -47.92
N LEU A 269 7.39 32.81 -48.05
CA LEU A 269 6.63 33.68 -48.96
C LEU A 269 6.74 35.16 -48.58
N SER A 270 6.58 35.47 -47.29
CA SER A 270 6.66 36.84 -46.78
C SER A 270 8.07 37.41 -46.89
N GLY A 271 9.10 36.58 -46.66
CA GLY A 271 10.49 36.96 -46.92
C GLY A 271 10.74 37.25 -48.39
N GLY A 272 10.17 36.45 -49.30
CA GLY A 272 10.25 36.68 -50.73
C GLY A 272 9.58 37.98 -51.15
N VAL A 273 8.40 38.29 -50.61
CA VAL A 273 7.74 39.58 -50.83
C VAL A 273 8.62 40.73 -50.34
N GLY A 274 9.23 40.60 -49.16
CA GLY A 274 10.14 41.60 -48.60
C GLY A 274 11.38 41.83 -49.48
N LEU A 275 11.95 40.77 -50.06
CA LEU A 275 13.09 40.87 -50.98
C LEU A 275 12.75 41.71 -52.22
N PHE A 276 11.62 41.44 -52.86
CA PHE A 276 11.19 42.19 -54.04
C PHE A 276 10.77 43.63 -53.74
N GLN A 277 10.31 43.94 -52.52
CA GLN A 277 9.95 45.31 -52.13
C GLN A 277 11.16 46.15 -51.69
N ALA A 278 12.23 45.51 -51.20
CA ALA A 278 13.43 46.19 -50.74
C ALA A 278 14.47 46.42 -51.85
N SER A 279 14.38 45.67 -52.95
CA SER A 279 15.33 45.70 -54.06
C SER A 279 14.72 46.37 -55.29
N ASN A 280 15.49 47.21 -55.99
CA ASN A 280 15.04 47.85 -57.24
C ASN A 280 14.88 46.85 -58.39
N GLU A 281 15.76 45.84 -58.43
CA GLU A 281 15.69 44.70 -59.34
C GLU A 281 16.12 43.45 -58.56
N VAL A 282 15.48 42.30 -58.84
CA VAL A 282 15.85 41.00 -58.27
C VAL A 282 16.28 40.11 -59.42
N THR A 283 17.56 39.75 -59.47
CA THR A 283 18.09 38.88 -60.51
C THR A 283 17.74 37.41 -60.24
N ALA A 284 17.88 36.55 -61.25
CA ALA A 284 17.69 35.11 -61.08
C ALA A 284 18.64 34.51 -60.02
N GLN A 285 19.84 35.07 -59.86
CA GLN A 285 20.81 34.63 -58.87
C GLN A 285 20.41 35.07 -57.45
N ASP A 286 19.95 36.32 -57.28
CA ASP A 286 19.45 36.80 -55.98
C ASP A 286 18.26 35.96 -55.49
N TRP A 287 17.35 35.59 -56.40
CA TRP A 287 16.23 34.70 -56.08
C TRP A 287 16.70 33.31 -55.67
N ARG A 288 17.70 32.74 -56.37
CA ARG A 288 18.27 31.43 -56.02
C ARG A 288 18.93 31.45 -54.65
N ASP A 289 19.73 32.47 -54.36
CA ASP A 289 20.43 32.59 -53.08
C ASP A 289 19.44 32.78 -51.92
N PHE A 290 18.37 33.54 -52.14
CA PHE A 290 17.26 33.65 -51.18
C PHE A 290 16.51 32.33 -51.02
N ALA A 291 16.10 31.70 -52.12
CA ALA A 291 15.33 30.46 -52.10
C ALA A 291 16.13 29.30 -51.48
N ALA A 292 17.46 29.29 -51.61
CA ALA A 292 18.35 28.33 -50.97
C ALA A 292 18.24 28.34 -49.43
N ALA A 293 17.96 29.49 -48.80
CA ALA A 293 17.73 29.59 -47.35
C ALA A 293 16.45 28.87 -46.87
N TYR A 294 15.54 28.59 -47.81
CA TYR A 294 14.27 27.90 -47.59
C TYR A 294 14.19 26.56 -48.34
N ALA A 295 15.24 26.21 -49.10
CA ALA A 295 15.30 24.98 -49.89
C ALA A 295 15.36 23.77 -48.96
N GLU A 296 14.64 22.71 -49.37
CA GLU A 296 14.57 21.42 -48.70
C GLU A 296 14.10 21.49 -47.23
N ARG A 297 12.88 22.00 -47.05
CA ARG A 297 12.11 21.80 -45.81
C ARG A 297 11.01 20.79 -46.06
N ASP A 298 10.86 19.85 -45.14
CA ASP A 298 9.92 18.73 -45.25
C ASP A 298 8.52 19.18 -45.78
N GLY A 299 8.12 18.74 -46.98
CA GLY A 299 6.83 19.05 -47.62
C GLY A 299 6.78 20.28 -48.53
N LEU A 300 7.72 21.22 -48.40
CA LEU A 300 7.89 22.36 -49.31
C LEU A 300 8.87 21.98 -50.43
N THR A 301 8.44 22.01 -51.69
CA THR A 301 9.29 21.58 -52.82
C THR A 301 10.07 22.70 -53.51
N GLY A 302 9.80 23.94 -53.14
CA GLY A 302 10.53 25.10 -53.62
C GLY A 302 9.82 26.42 -53.34
N LEU A 303 10.44 27.51 -53.78
CA LEU A 303 9.83 28.83 -53.84
C LEU A 303 9.93 29.36 -55.27
N GLY A 304 8.89 30.03 -55.73
CA GLY A 304 8.92 30.66 -57.03
C GLY A 304 8.19 31.99 -57.10
N PHE A 305 8.32 32.62 -58.27
CA PHE A 305 7.74 33.91 -58.60
C PHE A 305 6.94 33.81 -59.89
N ILE A 306 5.66 34.17 -59.82
CA ILE A 306 4.70 34.16 -60.92
C ILE A 306 4.45 35.60 -61.36
N VAL A 307 4.54 35.86 -62.66
CA VAL A 307 4.33 37.17 -63.27
C VAL A 307 3.05 37.15 -64.11
N PRO A 308 2.17 38.16 -63.98
CA PRO A 308 1.06 38.34 -64.91
C PRO A 308 1.58 38.83 -66.27
N VAL A 309 1.16 38.16 -67.34
CA VAL A 309 1.47 38.52 -68.73
C VAL A 309 0.15 38.92 -69.40
N PRO A 310 0.02 40.17 -69.88
CA PRO A 310 -1.21 40.65 -70.50
C PRO A 310 -1.47 39.91 -71.83
N PRO A 311 -2.72 39.93 -72.33
CA PRO A 311 -3.06 39.36 -73.64
C PRO A 311 -2.15 39.88 -74.76
N GLY A 312 -1.60 39.00 -75.59
CA GLY A 312 -0.61 39.31 -76.62
C GLY A 312 0.81 39.66 -76.13
N GLY A 313 1.08 39.61 -74.82
CA GLY A 313 2.36 39.98 -74.20
C GLY A 313 3.41 38.86 -74.11
N GLY A 314 3.15 37.67 -74.67
CA GLY A 314 4.02 36.49 -74.52
C GLY A 314 5.45 36.69 -75.05
N GLU A 315 5.61 37.24 -76.25
CA GLU A 315 6.93 37.50 -76.85
C GLU A 315 7.75 38.52 -76.05
N ALA A 316 7.10 39.56 -75.52
CA ALA A 316 7.76 40.56 -74.67
C ALA A 316 8.27 39.94 -73.36
N PHE A 317 7.49 39.05 -72.75
CA PHE A 317 7.90 38.31 -71.55
C PHE A 317 9.09 37.38 -71.83
N LEU A 318 9.12 36.68 -72.98
CA LEU A 318 10.23 35.82 -73.37
C LEU A 318 11.51 36.63 -73.62
N ALA A 319 11.41 37.78 -74.28
CA ALA A 319 12.54 38.69 -74.49
C ALA A 319 13.10 39.21 -73.15
N GLN A 320 12.23 39.62 -72.22
CA GLN A 320 12.63 40.07 -70.89
C GLN A 320 13.28 38.93 -70.08
N SER A 321 12.72 37.72 -70.13
CA SER A 321 13.28 36.57 -69.40
C SER A 321 14.68 36.18 -69.90
N ARG A 322 14.95 36.33 -71.21
CA ARG A 322 16.30 36.15 -71.76
C ARG A 322 17.26 37.25 -71.29
N ALA A 323 16.79 38.50 -71.21
CA ALA A 323 17.57 39.61 -70.68
C ALA A 323 17.93 39.41 -69.19
N ASP A 324 17.04 38.77 -68.43
CA ASP A 324 17.26 38.43 -67.01
C ASP A 324 18.10 37.16 -66.80
N GLY A 325 18.71 36.62 -67.87
CA GLY A 325 19.63 35.47 -67.81
C GLY A 325 18.98 34.09 -67.85
N ILE A 326 17.72 33.96 -68.26
CA ILE A 326 17.01 32.68 -68.39
C ILE A 326 16.84 32.30 -69.87
N GLU A 327 17.83 31.61 -70.45
CA GLU A 327 17.84 31.27 -71.88
C GLU A 327 16.78 30.21 -72.27
N ASP A 328 16.49 29.25 -71.38
CA ASP A 328 15.58 28.11 -71.63
C ASP A 328 14.09 28.40 -71.31
N MET A 329 13.67 29.66 -71.28
CA MET A 329 12.28 30.03 -70.94
C MET A 329 11.31 29.76 -72.10
N HIS A 330 10.24 29.00 -71.83
CA HIS A 330 9.14 28.75 -72.77
C HIS A 330 7.79 28.75 -72.03
N ILE A 331 6.73 29.28 -72.65
CA ILE A 331 5.39 29.31 -72.02
C ILE A 331 4.67 27.98 -72.29
N THR A 332 4.35 27.23 -71.23
CA THR A 332 3.54 26.01 -71.33
C THR A 332 2.05 26.36 -71.22
N SER A 333 1.23 25.86 -72.15
CA SER A 333 -0.21 26.19 -72.28
C SER A 333 -0.48 27.70 -72.47
N PRO A 334 0.09 28.33 -73.50
CA PRO A 334 -0.12 29.76 -73.78
C PRO A 334 -1.58 30.04 -74.15
N ARG A 335 -2.08 31.21 -73.76
CA ARG A 335 -3.38 31.77 -74.13
C ARG A 335 -3.18 33.25 -74.47
N ASP A 336 -3.09 33.57 -75.76
CA ASP A 336 -2.79 34.94 -76.20
C ASP A 336 -3.99 35.90 -76.07
N ASP A 337 -5.20 35.34 -75.92
CA ASP A 337 -6.48 36.05 -75.76
C ASP A 337 -6.83 36.38 -74.30
N GLU A 338 -6.12 35.80 -73.34
CA GLU A 338 -6.35 35.99 -71.90
C GLU A 338 -5.08 36.45 -71.17
N GLU A 339 -5.24 36.97 -69.95
CA GLU A 339 -4.11 37.24 -69.05
C GLU A 339 -3.51 35.90 -68.57
N MET A 340 -2.22 35.69 -68.82
CA MET A 340 -1.50 34.49 -68.41
C MET A 340 -0.75 34.74 -67.09
N PHE A 341 -0.65 33.71 -66.24
CA PHE A 341 0.13 33.78 -65.00
C PHE A 341 1.34 32.86 -65.12
N VAL A 342 2.49 33.37 -65.52
CA VAL A 342 3.64 32.55 -65.90
C VAL A 342 4.65 32.47 -64.77
N ILE A 343 5.07 31.26 -64.41
CA ILE A 343 6.16 31.05 -63.43
C ILE A 343 7.50 31.48 -64.06
N LYS A 344 8.05 32.59 -63.58
CA LYS A 344 9.33 33.14 -64.06
C LYS A 344 10.52 32.53 -63.32
N TYR A 345 10.48 32.51 -61.99
CA TYR A 345 11.50 31.88 -61.15
C TYR A 345 10.90 30.72 -60.35
N VAL A 346 11.63 29.62 -60.22
CA VAL A 346 11.32 28.52 -59.30
C VAL A 346 12.61 27.81 -58.91
N GLU A 347 12.85 27.68 -57.62
CA GLU A 347 14.08 27.10 -57.07
C GLU A 347 13.74 26.15 -55.89
N PRO A 348 14.44 25.00 -55.73
CA PRO A 348 15.55 24.51 -56.56
C PRO A 348 15.09 24.03 -57.94
N ILE A 349 15.83 24.36 -58.99
CA ILE A 349 15.46 24.07 -60.37
C ILE A 349 15.50 22.58 -60.74
N GLU A 350 16.30 21.76 -60.05
CA GLU A 350 16.60 20.36 -60.39
C GLU A 350 15.34 19.50 -60.53
N TRP A 351 14.37 19.69 -59.64
CA TRP A 351 13.08 18.99 -59.65
C TRP A 351 11.88 19.90 -59.98
N ASN A 352 12.13 21.20 -60.19
CA ASN A 352 11.10 22.18 -60.58
C ASN A 352 11.20 22.67 -62.02
N SER A 353 12.14 22.14 -62.82
CA SER A 353 12.36 22.54 -64.22
C SER A 353 11.09 22.51 -65.07
N ALA A 354 10.22 21.51 -64.87
CA ALA A 354 8.93 21.38 -65.56
C ALA A 354 7.88 22.42 -65.16
N ALA A 355 8.06 23.12 -64.04
CA ALA A 355 7.16 24.19 -63.60
C ALA A 355 7.57 25.57 -64.11
N ARG A 356 8.84 25.77 -64.52
CA ARG A 356 9.33 27.02 -65.09
C ARG A 356 8.61 27.29 -66.42
N GLY A 357 8.05 28.48 -66.58
CA GLY A 357 7.28 28.86 -67.76
C GLY A 357 5.85 28.30 -67.83
N LEU A 358 5.39 27.57 -66.80
CA LEU A 358 4.02 27.08 -66.75
C LEU A 358 3.02 28.21 -66.57
N ASN A 359 2.00 28.26 -67.44
CA ASN A 359 0.85 29.14 -67.26
C ASN A 359 -0.07 28.60 -66.15
N VAL A 360 0.07 29.17 -64.96
CA VAL A 360 -0.73 28.86 -63.75
C VAL A 360 -2.22 29.15 -63.98
N ALA A 361 -2.56 30.12 -64.83
CA ALA A 361 -3.95 30.47 -65.14
C ALA A 361 -4.67 29.44 -66.06
N ALA A 362 -3.93 28.49 -66.65
CA ALA A 362 -4.51 27.49 -67.54
C ALA A 362 -5.41 26.46 -66.81
N GLU A 363 -5.26 26.32 -65.49
CA GLU A 363 -6.08 25.47 -64.63
C GLU A 363 -6.90 26.33 -63.65
N GLU A 364 -8.18 25.98 -63.48
CA GLU A 364 -9.17 26.84 -62.81
C GLU A 364 -8.88 27.06 -61.32
N ASN A 365 -8.50 26.02 -60.56
CA ASN A 365 -8.23 26.15 -59.13
C ASN A 365 -7.01 27.03 -58.84
N ARG A 366 -5.97 26.92 -59.67
CA ARG A 366 -4.77 27.76 -59.61
C ARG A 366 -5.09 29.20 -59.99
N ARG A 367 -5.85 29.42 -61.08
CA ARG A 367 -6.30 30.76 -61.52
C ARG A 367 -7.09 31.46 -60.43
N MET A 368 -8.08 30.79 -59.86
CA MET A 368 -8.94 31.34 -58.82
C MET A 368 -8.17 31.66 -57.53
N ALA A 369 -7.23 30.81 -57.13
CA ALA A 369 -6.39 31.06 -55.97
C ALA A 369 -5.49 32.29 -56.16
N ALA A 370 -4.88 32.44 -57.34
CA ALA A 370 -4.04 33.60 -57.67
C ALA A 370 -4.84 34.90 -57.70
N ILE A 371 -6.00 34.92 -58.36
CA ILE A 371 -6.90 36.08 -58.39
C ILE A 371 -7.36 36.45 -56.98
N THR A 372 -7.74 35.46 -56.17
CA THR A 372 -8.17 35.68 -54.77
C THR A 372 -7.05 36.27 -53.93
N ALA A 373 -5.81 35.75 -54.05
CA ALA A 373 -4.65 36.30 -53.36
C ALA A 373 -4.42 37.77 -53.72
N ARG A 374 -4.44 38.09 -55.03
CA ARG A 374 -4.27 39.46 -55.54
C ARG A 374 -5.36 40.41 -55.03
N ASP A 375 -6.62 40.00 -55.16
CA ASP A 375 -7.76 40.87 -54.90
C ASP A 375 -8.06 41.02 -53.39
N THR A 376 -7.66 40.06 -52.56
CA THR A 376 -7.79 40.14 -51.10
C THR A 376 -6.57 40.72 -50.40
N GLY A 377 -5.39 40.63 -51.02
CA GLY A 377 -4.12 41.02 -50.40
C GLY A 377 -3.62 40.06 -49.32
N ARG A 378 -4.16 38.83 -49.26
CA ARG A 378 -3.79 37.82 -48.27
C ARG A 378 -3.18 36.59 -48.92
N VAL A 379 -2.31 35.92 -48.18
CA VAL A 379 -1.81 34.59 -48.58
C VAL A 379 -3.00 33.65 -48.75
N THR A 380 -3.10 33.00 -49.91
CA THR A 380 -4.20 32.12 -50.27
C THR A 380 -3.67 30.75 -50.69
N ILE A 381 -4.31 29.68 -50.22
CA ILE A 381 -4.03 28.32 -50.68
C ILE A 381 -5.04 27.90 -51.76
N SER A 382 -4.57 27.19 -52.79
CA SER A 382 -5.44 26.63 -53.82
C SER A 382 -6.35 25.52 -53.29
N ARG A 383 -7.33 25.11 -54.09
CA ARG A 383 -7.93 23.77 -53.94
C ARG A 383 -6.91 22.69 -54.36
N PRO A 384 -7.16 21.39 -54.13
CA PRO A 384 -6.24 20.33 -54.55
C PRO A 384 -5.95 20.41 -56.04
N VAL A 385 -4.67 20.44 -56.41
CA VAL A 385 -4.18 20.50 -57.79
C VAL A 385 -3.15 19.40 -58.02
N THR A 386 -3.08 18.87 -59.24
CA THR A 386 -1.98 17.98 -59.62
C THR A 386 -0.75 18.84 -59.91
N LEU A 387 0.35 18.64 -59.18
CA LEU A 387 1.59 19.36 -59.41
C LEU A 387 2.40 18.69 -60.51
N VAL A 388 2.92 19.48 -61.46
CA VAL A 388 3.76 18.97 -62.57
C VAL A 388 5.10 18.42 -62.09
N GLN A 389 5.50 18.78 -60.86
CA GLN A 389 6.73 18.34 -60.22
C GLN A 389 6.59 16.98 -59.50
N ASP A 390 5.36 16.48 -59.31
CA ASP A 390 5.12 15.22 -58.61
C ASP A 390 5.02 14.04 -59.58
N GLN A 391 6.03 13.17 -59.55
CA GLN A 391 6.08 11.96 -60.37
C GLN A 391 4.93 10.98 -60.06
N LYS A 392 4.33 11.06 -58.86
CA LYS A 392 3.19 10.22 -58.45
C LYS A 392 1.82 10.79 -58.84
N LYS A 393 1.76 12.01 -59.39
CA LYS A 393 0.51 12.76 -59.66
C LYS A 393 -0.42 12.84 -58.44
N GLY A 394 0.14 12.96 -57.24
CA GLY A 394 -0.61 13.12 -56.00
C GLY A 394 -1.30 14.48 -55.89
N SER A 395 -2.15 14.63 -54.88
CA SER A 395 -2.80 15.89 -54.57
C SER A 395 -1.79 16.86 -53.95
N GLY A 396 -1.59 18.01 -54.59
CA GLY A 396 -0.75 19.10 -54.09
C GLY A 396 -1.53 20.40 -53.99
N PHE A 397 -0.88 21.41 -53.43
CA PHE A 397 -1.46 22.75 -53.24
C PHE A 397 -0.45 23.83 -53.63
N LEU A 398 -0.96 24.97 -54.07
CA LEU A 398 -0.16 26.18 -54.24
C LEU A 398 -0.53 27.17 -53.14
N LEU A 399 0.48 27.62 -52.39
CA LEU A 399 0.35 28.72 -51.45
C LEU A 399 0.87 29.98 -52.13
N LEU A 400 0.02 31.01 -52.26
CA LEU A 400 0.28 32.20 -53.08
C LEU A 400 0.22 33.45 -52.21
N ALA A 401 1.29 34.23 -52.20
CA ALA A 401 1.36 35.55 -51.57
C ALA A 401 1.42 36.63 -52.66
N PRO A 402 0.53 37.65 -52.61
CA PRO A 402 0.54 38.72 -53.60
C PRO A 402 1.69 39.69 -53.35
N LEU A 403 2.35 40.13 -54.42
CA LEU A 403 3.40 41.14 -54.41
C LEU A 403 2.87 42.44 -55.04
N TYR A 404 3.08 43.55 -54.34
CA TYR A 404 2.77 44.90 -54.82
C TYR A 404 4.04 45.76 -54.89
N ASP A 405 4.08 46.70 -55.82
CA ASP A 405 5.21 47.62 -56.09
C ASP A 405 5.45 48.66 -54.98
N LEU A 406 4.54 48.74 -54.01
CA LEU A 406 4.57 49.65 -52.88
C LEU A 406 4.62 48.90 -51.55
N PRO A 407 5.23 49.50 -50.50
CA PRO A 407 5.31 48.86 -49.19
C PRO A 407 3.92 48.71 -48.56
N GLY A 408 3.59 47.50 -48.12
CA GLY A 408 2.31 47.14 -47.52
C GLY A 408 1.22 46.74 -48.53
N THR A 409 0.00 46.49 -48.04
CA THR A 409 -1.13 46.03 -48.86
C THR A 409 -2.09 47.19 -49.16
N PRO A 410 -2.33 47.55 -50.43
CA PRO A 410 -3.30 48.58 -50.78
C PRO A 410 -4.70 48.26 -50.19
N PRO A 411 -5.44 49.25 -49.64
CA PRO A 411 -6.69 48.99 -48.92
C PRO A 411 -7.85 48.62 -49.85
N THR A 412 -7.88 49.15 -51.09
CA THR A 412 -8.95 48.90 -52.07
C THR A 412 -8.57 47.81 -53.08
N VAL A 413 -9.55 47.07 -53.59
CA VAL A 413 -9.32 46.05 -54.64
C VAL A 413 -8.73 46.66 -55.90
N MET A 414 -9.23 47.84 -56.32
CA MET A 414 -8.68 48.53 -57.51
C MET A 414 -7.24 49.00 -57.29
N GLY A 415 -6.92 49.50 -56.09
CA GLY A 415 -5.54 49.84 -55.72
C GLY A 415 -4.63 48.61 -55.72
N ARG A 416 -5.11 47.48 -55.21
CA ARG A 416 -4.37 46.19 -55.26
C ARG A 416 -4.10 45.76 -56.69
N ARG A 417 -5.07 45.85 -57.60
CA ARG A 417 -4.87 45.49 -59.01
C ARG A 417 -3.93 46.44 -59.76
N GLY A 418 -3.98 47.75 -59.46
CA GLY A 418 -3.13 48.74 -60.12
C GLY A 418 -1.66 48.68 -59.75
N HIS A 419 -1.36 48.25 -58.51
CA HIS A 419 -0.01 48.15 -57.96
C HIS A 419 0.52 46.70 -57.95
N PHE A 420 -0.15 45.79 -58.64
CA PHE A 420 0.17 44.37 -58.59
C PHE A 420 1.36 44.01 -59.49
N VAL A 421 2.35 43.31 -58.93
CA VAL A 421 3.58 42.92 -59.64
C VAL A 421 3.60 41.43 -59.96
N GLY A 422 3.10 40.59 -59.06
CA GLY A 422 3.14 39.14 -59.23
C GLY A 422 2.80 38.36 -57.96
N TRP A 423 3.02 37.06 -57.97
CA TRP A 423 2.84 36.21 -56.78
C TRP A 423 4.15 35.55 -56.41
N ILE A 424 4.52 35.61 -55.14
CA ILE A 424 5.46 34.66 -54.56
C ILE A 424 4.67 33.41 -54.22
N TYR A 425 5.12 32.24 -54.68
CA TYR A 425 4.40 31.00 -54.47
C TYR A 425 5.27 29.86 -53.95
N ALA A 426 4.61 28.93 -53.27
CA ALA A 426 5.19 27.72 -52.71
C ALA A 426 4.33 26.51 -53.13
N PRO A 427 4.87 25.56 -53.91
CA PRO A 427 4.23 24.27 -54.13
C PRO A 427 4.40 23.34 -52.92
N ILE A 428 3.30 22.74 -52.48
CA ILE A 428 3.23 21.83 -51.33
C ILE A 428 2.73 20.47 -51.80
N ILE A 429 3.52 19.42 -51.54
CA ILE A 429 3.10 18.03 -51.78
C ILE A 429 2.59 17.45 -50.45
N VAL A 430 1.31 17.09 -50.41
CA VAL A 430 0.64 16.68 -49.16
C VAL A 430 1.23 15.39 -48.61
N ASP A 431 1.50 14.41 -49.47
CA ASP A 431 2.09 13.14 -49.03
C ASP A 431 3.45 13.33 -48.33
N ARG A 432 4.30 14.24 -48.82
CA ARG A 432 5.61 14.55 -48.21
C ARG A 432 5.46 15.35 -46.92
N MET A 433 4.56 16.33 -46.92
CA MET A 433 4.25 17.13 -45.73
C MET A 433 3.73 16.25 -44.59
N MET A 434 2.84 15.30 -44.92
CA MET A 434 2.21 14.43 -43.92
C MET A 434 3.13 13.29 -43.49
N ALA A 435 3.96 12.71 -44.37
CA ALA A 435 4.88 11.62 -44.01
C ALA A 435 5.80 12.00 -42.84
N THR A 436 6.39 13.19 -42.89
CA THR A 436 7.29 13.70 -41.85
C THR A 436 6.56 14.23 -40.61
N LEU A 437 5.29 14.70 -40.73
CA LEU A 437 4.43 14.93 -39.56
C LEU A 437 4.13 13.60 -38.84
N LEU A 438 3.97 12.50 -39.57
CA LEU A 438 3.57 11.20 -39.02
C LEU A 438 4.77 10.41 -38.43
N ASP A 439 5.97 10.54 -39.00
CA ASP A 439 7.18 9.84 -38.52
C ASP A 439 7.65 10.30 -37.13
N HIS A 440 7.37 11.55 -36.74
CA HIS A 440 7.70 12.07 -35.41
C HIS A 440 6.55 12.01 -34.40
N THR A 441 5.30 11.80 -34.84
CA THR A 441 4.10 11.98 -33.99
C THR A 441 3.25 10.72 -33.79
N ASN A 442 3.83 9.53 -34.04
CA ASN A 442 3.33 8.20 -33.63
C ASN A 442 2.35 7.53 -34.66
N PRO A 443 2.68 6.35 -35.24
CA PRO A 443 1.89 5.68 -36.30
C PRO A 443 0.58 5.03 -35.82
N GLN A 444 -0.01 5.54 -34.74
CA GLN A 444 -1.07 4.90 -33.97
C GLN A 444 -2.47 5.47 -34.25
N THR A 445 -2.57 6.57 -35.02
CA THR A 445 -3.85 7.13 -35.48
C THR A 445 -3.91 7.14 -37.00
N ARG A 446 -5.12 6.93 -37.53
CA ARG A 446 -5.39 7.06 -38.96
C ARG A 446 -5.90 8.46 -39.23
N ILE A 447 -5.23 9.20 -40.11
CA ILE A 447 -5.56 10.58 -40.45
C ILE A 447 -6.10 10.64 -41.88
N SER A 448 -7.22 11.33 -42.07
CA SER A 448 -7.80 11.61 -43.39
C SER A 448 -8.09 13.10 -43.54
N LEU A 449 -7.73 13.68 -44.70
CA LEU A 449 -7.95 15.09 -45.01
C LEU A 449 -8.96 15.25 -46.16
N TYR A 450 -9.91 16.15 -45.97
CA TYR A 450 -10.99 16.44 -46.91
C TYR A 450 -11.03 17.93 -47.27
N ASP A 451 -11.26 18.23 -48.55
CA ASP A 451 -11.42 19.57 -49.10
C ASP A 451 -12.88 20.03 -48.95
N GLY A 452 -13.14 20.90 -47.98
CA GLY A 452 -14.46 21.42 -47.66
C GLY A 452 -14.95 21.06 -46.24
N PRO A 453 -16.17 21.51 -45.88
CA PRO A 453 -16.74 21.31 -44.54
C PRO A 453 -17.39 19.93 -44.32
N HIS A 454 -17.46 19.10 -45.36
CA HIS A 454 -18.14 17.81 -45.37
C HIS A 454 -17.15 16.66 -45.56
N ILE A 455 -17.47 15.52 -44.95
CA ILE A 455 -16.72 14.28 -45.10
C ILE A 455 -17.35 13.52 -46.27
N ALA A 456 -16.80 13.72 -47.47
CA ALA A 456 -17.22 13.04 -48.69
C ALA A 456 -16.01 12.38 -49.36
N GLU A 457 -16.17 11.13 -49.82
CA GLU A 457 -15.05 10.38 -50.41
C GLU A 457 -14.47 11.09 -51.64
N ALA A 458 -15.31 11.77 -52.43
CA ALA A 458 -14.90 12.57 -53.58
C ALA A 458 -14.09 13.83 -53.21
N GLN A 459 -14.15 14.28 -51.95
CA GLN A 459 -13.43 15.45 -51.44
C GLN A 459 -12.16 15.07 -50.66
N LYS A 460 -11.89 13.76 -50.51
CA LYS A 460 -10.71 13.27 -49.79
C LYS A 460 -9.47 13.43 -50.67
N PHE A 461 -8.47 14.17 -50.19
CA PHE A 461 -7.22 14.38 -50.93
C PHE A 461 -6.00 13.73 -50.26
N TYR A 462 -6.13 13.23 -49.03
CA TYR A 462 -5.06 12.51 -48.34
C TYR A 462 -5.61 11.51 -47.33
N GLN A 463 -4.90 10.39 -47.17
CA GLN A 463 -5.14 9.39 -46.15
C GLN A 463 -3.81 8.73 -45.73
N SER A 464 -3.58 8.63 -44.42
CA SER A 464 -2.41 7.95 -43.87
C SER A 464 -2.42 6.44 -44.15
N SER A 465 -1.25 5.81 -44.18
CA SER A 465 -1.06 4.37 -44.40
C SER A 465 -1.49 3.46 -43.24
N ALA A 466 -1.98 4.02 -42.12
CA ALA A 466 -2.38 3.25 -40.96
C ALA A 466 -3.59 2.32 -41.27
N PRO A 467 -3.59 1.08 -40.74
CA PRO A 467 -4.64 0.10 -41.02
C PRO A 467 -6.01 0.61 -40.56
N ALA A 468 -7.04 0.38 -41.38
CA ALA A 468 -8.41 0.74 -41.05
C ALA A 468 -8.94 -0.15 -39.93
N SER A 469 -9.58 0.44 -38.91
CA SER A 469 -10.51 -0.31 -38.08
C SER A 469 -11.85 -0.42 -38.80
N ALA A 470 -12.51 -1.58 -38.74
CA ALA A 470 -13.85 -1.76 -39.31
C ALA A 470 -14.89 -0.87 -38.58
N GLN A 471 -14.67 -0.63 -37.30
CA GLN A 471 -15.38 0.37 -36.49
C GLN A 471 -14.38 0.98 -35.50
N PRO A 472 -13.88 2.20 -35.73
CA PRO A 472 -12.93 2.84 -34.82
C PRO A 472 -13.60 3.14 -33.48
N LYS A 473 -12.95 2.78 -32.38
CA LYS A 473 -13.41 3.07 -31.01
C LYS A 473 -13.51 4.58 -30.74
N PHE A 474 -12.57 5.36 -31.26
CA PHE A 474 -12.52 6.81 -31.11
C PHE A 474 -12.40 7.51 -32.45
N ARG A 475 -13.13 8.63 -32.60
CA ARG A 475 -13.12 9.46 -33.79
C ARG A 475 -13.17 10.93 -33.41
N TYR A 476 -12.21 11.71 -33.91
CA TYR A 476 -12.15 13.15 -33.69
C TYR A 476 -12.14 13.87 -35.05
N VAL A 477 -12.92 14.94 -35.16
CA VAL A 477 -13.08 15.71 -36.40
C VAL A 477 -12.86 17.18 -36.10
N GLU A 478 -11.91 17.79 -36.78
CA GLU A 478 -11.65 19.23 -36.69
C GLU A 478 -11.76 19.88 -38.06
N ARG A 479 -12.33 21.08 -38.10
CA ARG A 479 -12.37 21.92 -39.30
C ARG A 479 -11.30 23.00 -39.19
N LEU A 480 -10.32 22.94 -40.08
CA LEU A 480 -9.22 23.89 -40.16
C LEU A 480 -9.52 24.91 -41.25
N ASN A 481 -9.48 26.20 -40.92
CA ASN A 481 -9.48 27.25 -41.92
C ASN A 481 -8.03 27.63 -42.24
N ILE A 482 -7.55 27.23 -43.41
CA ILE A 482 -6.16 27.36 -43.84
C ILE A 482 -6.15 28.29 -45.05
N TYR A 483 -5.65 29.51 -44.86
CA TYR A 483 -5.41 30.50 -45.93
C TYR A 483 -6.55 30.62 -46.96
N GLY A 484 -7.79 30.72 -46.49
CA GLY A 484 -8.98 30.91 -47.33
C GLY A 484 -9.69 29.62 -47.78
N GLN A 485 -9.15 28.45 -47.46
CA GLN A 485 -9.80 27.15 -47.66
C GLN A 485 -10.21 26.51 -46.34
N THR A 486 -11.32 25.77 -46.34
CA THR A 486 -11.74 24.97 -45.18
C THR A 486 -11.38 23.52 -45.42
N TRP A 487 -10.52 22.96 -44.58
CA TRP A 487 -10.19 21.54 -44.57
C TRP A 487 -10.89 20.84 -43.41
N THR A 488 -11.47 19.67 -43.65
CA THR A 488 -11.95 18.81 -42.57
C THR A 488 -10.92 17.70 -42.35
N VAL A 489 -10.40 17.59 -41.13
CA VAL A 489 -9.43 16.57 -40.75
C VAL A 489 -10.11 15.57 -39.82
N VAL A 490 -9.95 14.29 -40.10
CA VAL A 490 -10.54 13.19 -39.35
C VAL A 490 -9.43 12.31 -38.81
N TRP A 491 -9.39 12.14 -37.49
CA TRP A 491 -8.54 11.17 -36.80
C TRP A 491 -9.40 10.00 -36.33
N GLU A 492 -8.92 8.80 -36.59
CA GLU A 492 -9.56 7.54 -36.17
C GLU A 492 -8.55 6.69 -35.39
N SER A 493 -9.04 6.02 -34.35
CA SER A 493 -8.23 5.04 -33.60
C SER A 493 -7.89 3.84 -34.47
N THR A 494 -6.67 3.32 -34.31
CA THR A 494 -6.23 2.08 -34.97
C THR A 494 -6.37 0.88 -34.02
N PRO A 495 -6.49 -0.34 -34.53
CA PRO A 495 -6.53 -1.54 -33.68
C PRO A 495 -5.30 -1.68 -32.75
N ALA A 496 -4.13 -1.21 -33.20
CA ALA A 496 -2.92 -1.22 -32.40
C ALA A 496 -2.98 -0.24 -31.20
N LEU A 497 -3.56 0.94 -31.41
CA LEU A 497 -3.80 1.91 -30.34
C LEU A 497 -4.86 1.40 -29.36
N GLU A 498 -5.95 0.85 -29.87
CA GLU A 498 -7.04 0.28 -29.07
C GLU A 498 -6.56 -0.88 -28.19
N ALA A 499 -5.69 -1.76 -28.73
CA ALA A 499 -5.08 -2.84 -27.96
C ALA A 499 -4.13 -2.33 -26.86
N ARG A 500 -3.46 -1.19 -27.07
CA ARG A 500 -2.57 -0.56 -26.07
C ARG A 500 -3.35 0.19 -24.98
N LEU A 501 -4.47 0.81 -25.35
CA LEU A 501 -5.41 1.45 -24.43
C LEU A 501 -6.29 0.42 -23.69
N TRP A 502 -6.03 -0.88 -23.88
CA TRP A 502 -6.72 -1.91 -23.13
C TRP A 502 -6.36 -1.85 -21.65
N ASN A 503 -7.29 -1.31 -20.86
CA ASN A 503 -7.15 -1.21 -19.40
C ASN A 503 -7.49 -2.55 -18.72
N ILE A 504 -6.46 -3.24 -18.20
CA ILE A 504 -6.60 -4.43 -17.34
C ILE A 504 -7.25 -4.06 -16.00
N GLU A 505 -7.18 -2.79 -15.60
CA GLU A 505 -7.65 -2.29 -14.31
C GLU A 505 -9.13 -2.57 -14.06
N SER A 506 -10.02 -2.35 -15.05
CA SER A 506 -11.44 -2.68 -14.85
C SER A 506 -11.65 -4.18 -14.62
N LEU A 507 -10.92 -5.04 -15.34
CA LEU A 507 -11.05 -6.48 -15.17
C LEU A 507 -10.54 -6.94 -13.78
N SER A 508 -9.51 -6.27 -13.26
CA SER A 508 -9.00 -6.52 -11.91
C SER A 508 -10.03 -6.20 -10.82
N VAL A 509 -10.80 -5.10 -10.95
CA VAL A 509 -11.88 -4.74 -10.01
C VAL A 509 -12.95 -5.81 -9.95
N LEU A 510 -13.35 -6.35 -11.11
CA LEU A 510 -14.34 -7.42 -11.19
C LEU A 510 -13.82 -8.70 -10.53
N LEU A 511 -12.58 -9.11 -10.80
CA LEU A 511 -11.95 -10.30 -10.21
C LEU A 511 -11.80 -10.20 -8.69
N VAL A 512 -11.32 -9.05 -8.19
CA VAL A 512 -11.16 -8.79 -6.76
C VAL A 512 -12.52 -8.77 -6.06
N GLY A 513 -13.51 -8.08 -6.62
CA GLY A 513 -14.84 -8.00 -6.03
C GLY A 513 -15.60 -9.33 -6.03
N LEU A 514 -15.45 -10.16 -7.08
CA LEU A 514 -15.99 -11.52 -7.10
C LEU A 514 -15.29 -12.44 -6.09
N SER A 515 -13.97 -12.27 -5.91
CA SER A 515 -13.21 -13.01 -4.90
C SER A 515 -13.64 -12.62 -3.49
N PHE A 516 -13.83 -11.32 -3.22
CA PHE A 516 -14.38 -10.81 -1.97
C PHE A 516 -15.79 -11.34 -1.70
N SER A 517 -16.66 -11.33 -2.71
CA SER A 517 -18.02 -11.88 -2.60
C SER A 517 -18.00 -13.38 -2.28
N THR A 518 -17.05 -14.12 -2.85
CA THR A 518 -16.85 -15.55 -2.56
C THR A 518 -16.36 -15.77 -1.13
N LEU A 519 -15.39 -14.99 -0.67
CA LEU A 519 -14.91 -15.04 0.72
C LEU A 519 -16.02 -14.67 1.72
N LEU A 520 -16.83 -13.65 1.40
CA LEU A 520 -17.99 -13.27 2.19
C LEU A 520 -19.01 -14.42 2.26
N ALA A 521 -19.29 -15.10 1.14
CA ALA A 521 -20.15 -16.27 1.14
C ALA A 521 -19.60 -17.39 2.03
N VAL A 522 -18.30 -17.71 1.94
CA VAL A 522 -17.64 -18.72 2.79
C VAL A 522 -17.72 -18.33 4.26
N PHE A 523 -17.49 -17.05 4.59
CA PHE A 523 -17.59 -16.52 5.94
C PHE A 523 -19.01 -16.66 6.49
N LEU A 524 -20.03 -16.25 5.71
CA LEU A 524 -21.44 -16.38 6.09
C LEU A 524 -21.81 -17.86 6.32
N ILE A 525 -21.41 -18.77 5.42
CA ILE A 525 -21.61 -20.22 5.59
C ILE A 525 -20.93 -20.71 6.89
N SER A 526 -19.72 -20.24 7.18
CA SER A 526 -18.98 -20.61 8.40
C SER A 526 -19.69 -20.16 9.68
N VAL A 527 -20.13 -18.90 9.72
CA VAL A 527 -20.87 -18.34 10.86
C VAL A 527 -22.19 -19.08 11.07
N MET A 528 -22.94 -19.31 10.00
CA MET A 528 -24.23 -20.00 10.08
C MET A 528 -24.08 -21.46 10.51
N ARG A 529 -23.03 -22.14 10.02
CA ARG A 529 -22.69 -23.50 10.45
C ARG A 529 -22.34 -23.54 11.93
N ARG A 530 -21.59 -22.53 12.43
CA ARG A 530 -21.27 -22.41 13.85
C ARG A 530 -22.54 -22.21 14.69
N GLU A 531 -23.46 -21.37 14.24
CA GLU A 531 -24.73 -21.14 14.93
C GLU A 531 -25.57 -22.42 15.03
N GLU A 532 -25.68 -23.18 13.96
CA GLU A 532 -26.45 -24.44 13.93
C GLU A 532 -25.79 -25.54 14.80
N LEU A 533 -24.46 -25.62 14.79
CA LEU A 533 -23.70 -26.49 15.71
C LEU A 533 -23.93 -26.10 17.17
N VAL A 534 -23.93 -24.81 17.49
CA VAL A 534 -24.20 -24.31 18.84
C VAL A 534 -25.64 -24.65 19.25
N ARG A 535 -26.64 -24.41 18.39
CA ARG A 535 -28.05 -24.78 18.65
C ARG A 535 -28.23 -26.29 18.86
N ALA A 536 -27.59 -27.12 18.03
CA ALA A 536 -27.64 -28.57 18.18
C ALA A 536 -26.94 -29.05 19.45
N THR A 537 -25.81 -28.43 19.81
CA THR A 537 -25.09 -28.70 21.05
C THR A 537 -25.94 -28.31 22.26
N VAL A 538 -26.60 -27.15 22.21
CA VAL A 538 -27.53 -26.69 23.26
C VAL A 538 -28.68 -27.67 23.40
N ALA A 539 -29.36 -28.06 22.31
CA ALA A 539 -30.46 -29.02 22.36
C ALA A 539 -30.03 -30.40 22.89
N ARG A 540 -28.84 -30.86 22.53
CA ARG A 540 -28.23 -32.06 23.09
C ARG A 540 -27.97 -31.90 24.58
N ARG A 541 -27.39 -30.78 25.02
CA ARG A 541 -27.19 -30.44 26.43
C ARG A 541 -28.51 -30.38 27.18
N THR A 542 -29.59 -29.88 26.58
CA THR A 542 -30.93 -29.87 27.18
C THR A 542 -31.45 -31.29 27.43
N ARG A 543 -31.22 -32.22 26.50
CA ARG A 543 -31.57 -33.64 26.69
C ARG A 543 -30.65 -34.33 27.70
N GLU A 544 -29.35 -34.06 27.64
CA GLU A 544 -28.40 -34.54 28.66
C GLU A 544 -28.82 -34.07 30.05
N LEU A 545 -29.26 -32.81 30.19
CA LEU A 545 -29.77 -32.29 31.45
C LEU A 545 -31.03 -33.03 31.93
N ALA A 546 -31.94 -33.36 31.01
CA ALA A 546 -33.15 -34.13 31.34
C ALA A 546 -32.81 -35.56 31.78
N THR A 547 -31.84 -36.21 31.14
CA THR A 547 -31.30 -37.50 31.57
C THR A 547 -30.59 -37.39 32.92
N GLN A 548 -29.85 -36.30 33.14
CA GLN A 548 -29.12 -36.01 34.38
C GLN A 548 -30.07 -35.80 35.57
N VAL A 549 -31.29 -35.31 35.35
CA VAL A 549 -32.34 -35.22 36.38
C VAL A 549 -32.80 -36.61 36.84
N GLU A 550 -32.98 -37.55 35.90
CA GLU A 550 -33.35 -38.93 36.20
C GLU A 550 -32.19 -39.70 36.85
N GLU A 551 -30.96 -39.43 36.40
CA GLU A 551 -29.72 -39.94 36.99
C GLU A 551 -29.54 -39.44 38.43
N ASN A 552 -29.76 -38.14 38.70
CA ASN A 552 -29.71 -37.56 40.04
C ASN A 552 -30.69 -38.23 41.01
N ARG A 553 -31.87 -38.64 40.53
CA ARG A 553 -32.85 -39.38 41.34
C ARG A 553 -32.32 -40.74 41.78
N SER A 554 -31.74 -41.49 40.84
CA SER A 554 -31.10 -42.78 41.09
C SER A 554 -29.90 -42.67 42.05
N ILE A 555 -29.06 -41.63 41.88
CA ILE A 555 -27.91 -41.34 42.73
C ILE A 555 -28.33 -41.11 44.19
N ILE A 556 -29.42 -40.35 44.44
CA ILE A 556 -29.86 -40.05 45.81
C ILE A 556 -30.33 -41.30 46.55
N GLU A 557 -31.03 -42.21 45.86
CA GLU A 557 -31.62 -43.42 46.46
C GLU A 557 -30.58 -44.54 46.69
N THR A 558 -29.58 -44.68 45.82
CA THR A 558 -28.52 -45.70 45.96
C THR A 558 -27.26 -45.23 46.70
N ALA A 559 -27.16 -43.93 47.03
CA ALA A 559 -25.99 -43.37 47.71
C ALA A 559 -25.79 -43.97 49.12
N LEU A 560 -24.56 -44.43 49.39
CA LEU A 560 -24.07 -44.82 50.73
C LEU A 560 -23.95 -43.63 51.71
N THR A 561 -24.01 -42.41 51.18
CA THR A 561 -23.99 -41.14 51.93
C THR A 561 -25.40 -40.79 52.39
N LYS A 562 -25.53 -40.19 53.57
CA LYS A 562 -26.80 -40.02 54.27
C LYS A 562 -27.43 -38.69 53.86
N ILE A 563 -28.59 -38.72 53.22
CA ILE A 563 -29.20 -37.54 52.57
C ILE A 563 -30.66 -37.39 53.01
N ALA A 564 -31.07 -36.17 53.34
CA ALA A 564 -32.45 -35.77 53.60
C ALA A 564 -32.85 -34.56 52.76
N LEU A 565 -34.10 -34.45 52.38
CA LEU A 565 -34.72 -33.29 51.74
C LEU A 565 -35.83 -32.78 52.64
N LEU A 566 -35.89 -31.46 52.87
CA LEU A 566 -36.76 -30.80 53.84
C LEU A 566 -37.60 -29.68 53.18
N ASP A 567 -38.73 -29.33 53.81
CA ASP A 567 -39.65 -28.25 53.40
C ASP A 567 -39.24 -26.86 53.92
N ASP A 568 -40.08 -25.83 53.73
CA ASP A 568 -39.78 -24.45 54.14
C ASP A 568 -39.71 -24.25 55.66
N ALA A 569 -40.38 -25.12 56.41
CA ALA A 569 -40.41 -25.14 57.86
C ALA A 569 -39.33 -26.04 58.47
N GLY A 570 -38.49 -26.69 57.65
CA GLY A 570 -37.42 -27.59 58.11
C GLY A 570 -37.89 -29.01 58.44
N ASN A 571 -39.10 -29.40 58.02
CA ASN A 571 -39.59 -30.76 58.20
C ASN A 571 -39.09 -31.67 57.10
N VAL A 572 -38.89 -32.94 57.43
CA VAL A 572 -38.38 -33.95 56.51
C VAL A 572 -39.42 -34.31 55.44
N LEU A 573 -39.12 -33.99 54.19
CA LEU A 573 -39.93 -34.37 53.03
C LEU A 573 -39.51 -35.70 52.42
N ARG A 574 -38.21 -36.01 52.46
CA ARG A 574 -37.66 -37.25 51.92
C ARG A 574 -36.32 -37.58 52.56
N VAL A 575 -36.00 -38.86 52.69
CA VAL A 575 -34.69 -39.33 53.13
C VAL A 575 -34.25 -40.49 52.25
N ASN A 576 -32.96 -40.82 52.27
CA ASN A 576 -32.47 -42.03 51.65
C ASN A 576 -32.16 -43.12 52.70
N ASP A 577 -32.15 -44.39 52.27
CA ASP A 577 -31.97 -45.56 53.16
C ASP A 577 -30.68 -45.55 53.97
N ALA A 578 -29.64 -44.86 53.47
CA ALA A 578 -28.38 -44.74 54.17
C ALA A 578 -28.52 -43.93 55.48
N LEU A 579 -29.37 -42.89 55.48
CA LEU A 579 -29.61 -42.05 56.65
C LEU A 579 -30.40 -42.81 57.72
N LEU A 580 -31.44 -43.54 57.31
CA LEU A 580 -32.24 -44.39 58.18
C LEU A 580 -31.36 -45.41 58.94
N ARG A 581 -30.39 -46.01 58.23
CA ARG A 581 -29.42 -46.94 58.82
C ARG A 581 -28.41 -46.31 59.78
N LEU A 582 -27.95 -45.08 59.52
CA LEU A 582 -26.99 -44.40 60.40
C LEU A 582 -27.60 -44.03 61.76
N LEU A 583 -28.84 -43.54 61.73
CA LEU A 583 -29.57 -43.12 62.93
C LEU A 583 -30.38 -44.26 63.56
N GLN A 584 -30.56 -45.38 62.84
CA GLN A 584 -31.33 -46.57 63.23
C GLN A 584 -32.82 -46.27 63.52
N LEU A 585 -33.46 -45.59 62.57
CA LEU A 585 -34.85 -45.12 62.65
C LEU A 585 -35.62 -45.52 61.38
N ASP A 586 -36.94 -45.68 61.49
CA ASP A 586 -37.81 -46.04 60.36
C ASP A 586 -38.32 -44.81 59.59
N GLU A 587 -38.51 -44.95 58.28
CA GLU A 587 -38.88 -43.82 57.39
C GLU A 587 -40.20 -43.15 57.81
N HIS A 588 -41.21 -43.95 58.14
CA HIS A 588 -42.52 -43.48 58.62
C HIS A 588 -42.44 -42.74 59.96
N GLU A 589 -41.40 -42.98 60.76
CA GLU A 589 -41.21 -42.30 62.03
C GLU A 589 -40.54 -40.92 61.85
N ILE A 590 -39.98 -40.60 60.68
CA ILE A 590 -39.18 -39.39 60.45
C ILE A 590 -39.84 -38.42 59.46
N LEU A 591 -40.57 -38.91 58.46
CA LEU A 591 -41.24 -38.08 57.46
C LEU A 591 -42.24 -37.10 58.12
N GLY A 592 -42.20 -35.84 57.69
CA GLY A 592 -43.05 -34.75 58.19
C GLY A 592 -42.65 -34.18 59.56
N LYS A 593 -41.65 -34.77 60.25
CA LYS A 593 -41.14 -34.24 61.52
C LYS A 593 -40.04 -33.18 61.30
N PRO A 594 -39.84 -32.26 62.26
CA PRO A 594 -38.75 -31.29 62.18
C PRO A 594 -37.39 -31.98 62.21
N PHE A 595 -36.56 -31.74 61.20
CA PHE A 595 -35.26 -32.40 61.04
C PHE A 595 -34.28 -32.07 62.16
N SER A 596 -34.38 -30.87 62.73
CA SER A 596 -33.63 -30.39 63.89
C SER A 596 -33.70 -31.34 65.10
N THR A 597 -34.84 -31.98 65.33
CA THR A 597 -35.03 -32.95 66.43
C THR A 597 -34.02 -34.11 66.37
N LEU A 598 -33.65 -34.55 65.16
CA LEU A 598 -32.71 -35.65 64.94
C LEU A 598 -31.25 -35.27 65.26
N LEU A 599 -30.97 -33.96 65.29
CA LEU A 599 -29.67 -33.39 65.61
C LEU A 599 -29.75 -32.65 66.95
N ARG A 600 -30.56 -33.18 67.89
CA ARG A 600 -30.76 -32.64 69.24
C ARG A 600 -31.11 -31.15 69.26
N GLY A 601 -31.93 -30.70 68.31
CA GLY A 601 -32.42 -29.32 68.21
C GLY A 601 -31.39 -28.30 67.74
N GLN A 602 -30.17 -28.73 67.35
CA GLN A 602 -29.07 -27.83 66.95
C GLN A 602 -29.36 -27.02 65.66
N LEU A 603 -30.48 -27.27 64.99
CA LEU A 603 -30.95 -26.55 63.81
C LEU A 603 -32.33 -25.88 63.97
N ASP A 604 -32.96 -25.95 65.15
CA ASP A 604 -34.31 -25.41 65.36
C ASP A 604 -34.37 -23.89 65.13
N GLU A 605 -33.37 -23.17 65.61
CA GLU A 605 -33.24 -21.72 65.46
C GLU A 605 -33.03 -21.32 63.99
N TYR A 606 -32.29 -22.13 63.23
CA TYR A 606 -32.06 -21.92 61.80
C TYR A 606 -33.35 -22.06 60.97
N PHE A 607 -34.23 -23.01 61.33
CA PHE A 607 -35.50 -23.23 60.62
C PHE A 607 -36.66 -22.36 61.12
N SER A 608 -36.56 -21.73 62.30
CA SER A 608 -37.65 -20.94 62.93
C SER A 608 -37.56 -19.41 62.74
N LEU A 609 -36.52 -18.90 62.06
CA LEU A 609 -36.34 -17.46 61.73
C LEU A 609 -37.47 -16.90 60.80
N PRO A 610 -38.01 -15.67 61.03
CA PRO A 610 -39.25 -15.16 60.42
C PRO A 610 -39.24 -15.04 58.87
N ARG A 611 -40.39 -15.33 58.23
CA ARG A 611 -40.58 -15.39 56.75
C ARG A 611 -40.22 -14.11 55.97
N LYS A 612 -40.14 -12.94 56.62
CA LYS A 612 -39.72 -11.69 55.98
C LYS A 612 -38.21 -11.63 55.95
N SER A 613 -37.69 -12.31 54.93
CA SER A 613 -36.40 -12.09 54.25
C SER A 613 -35.13 -12.22 55.12
N GLU A 614 -34.12 -13.02 54.85
CA GLU A 614 -33.66 -13.71 53.65
C GLU A 614 -33.31 -15.17 53.98
N LEU A 615 -33.00 -15.98 52.96
CA LEU A 615 -32.85 -17.43 53.15
C LEU A 615 -31.75 -17.73 54.16
N PRO A 616 -31.97 -18.69 55.06
CA PRO A 616 -30.90 -19.19 55.88
C PRO A 616 -29.75 -19.66 54.97
N THR A 617 -28.54 -19.28 55.34
CA THR A 617 -27.29 -19.65 54.67
C THR A 617 -27.08 -21.15 54.82
N THR A 618 -26.82 -21.87 53.71
CA THR A 618 -26.37 -23.27 53.71
C THR A 618 -25.66 -23.60 55.00
N TYR A 619 -26.35 -24.31 55.87
CA TYR A 619 -25.79 -24.68 57.15
C TYR A 619 -24.84 -25.83 56.87
N ARG A 620 -23.54 -25.57 56.94
CA ARG A 620 -22.53 -26.60 56.95
C ARG A 620 -21.88 -26.55 58.30
N GLY A 621 -22.19 -27.54 59.11
CA GLY A 621 -21.69 -27.61 60.47
C GLY A 621 -21.38 -29.04 60.79
N GLU A 622 -20.31 -29.20 61.54
CA GLU A 622 -20.03 -30.46 62.19
C GLU A 622 -20.98 -30.57 63.36
N LEU A 623 -21.98 -31.41 63.22
CA LEU A 623 -23.00 -31.57 64.23
C LEU A 623 -22.81 -32.88 64.96
N ALA A 624 -22.99 -32.80 66.27
CA ALA A 624 -22.96 -33.95 67.15
C ALA A 624 -24.33 -34.63 67.10
N ALA A 625 -24.37 -35.83 66.54
CA ALA A 625 -25.57 -36.64 66.47
C ALA A 625 -25.45 -37.87 67.37
N GLU A 626 -26.58 -38.48 67.71
CA GLU A 626 -26.65 -39.69 68.50
C GLU A 626 -27.50 -40.73 67.78
N SER A 627 -27.00 -41.95 67.65
CA SER A 627 -27.78 -43.08 67.11
C SER A 627 -28.81 -43.56 68.15
N ARG A 628 -29.86 -44.29 67.74
CA ARG A 628 -30.89 -44.84 68.66
C ARG A 628 -30.33 -45.63 69.85
N ASP A 629 -29.19 -46.29 69.66
CA ASP A 629 -28.47 -47.07 70.69
C ASP A 629 -27.52 -46.23 71.58
N GLY A 630 -27.49 -44.90 71.42
CA GLY A 630 -26.72 -43.98 72.28
C GLY A 630 -25.28 -43.67 71.84
N GLN A 631 -24.88 -43.99 70.60
CA GLN A 631 -23.52 -43.72 70.11
C GLN A 631 -23.34 -42.25 69.66
N ALA A 632 -22.31 -41.55 70.17
CA ALA A 632 -21.97 -40.18 69.78
C ALA A 632 -21.20 -40.12 68.44
N LEU A 633 -21.70 -39.32 67.49
CA LEU A 633 -21.18 -39.22 66.12
C LEU A 633 -20.89 -37.75 65.77
N MET A 634 -19.70 -37.44 65.24
CA MET A 634 -19.43 -36.15 64.60
C MET A 634 -19.74 -36.25 63.11
N LEU A 635 -20.83 -35.61 62.72
CA LEU A 635 -21.32 -35.60 61.35
C LEU A 635 -20.98 -34.27 60.71
N ASP A 636 -20.29 -34.26 59.58
CA ASP A 636 -20.32 -33.11 58.67
C ASP A 636 -21.74 -33.06 58.11
N VAL A 637 -22.56 -32.18 58.68
CA VAL A 637 -23.95 -31.98 58.28
C VAL A 637 -24.00 -30.73 57.44
N GLN A 638 -24.32 -30.93 56.17
CA GLN A 638 -24.49 -29.86 55.22
C GLN A 638 -25.95 -29.78 54.79
N VAL A 639 -26.70 -28.87 55.40
CA VAL A 639 -28.06 -28.44 55.03
C VAL A 639 -27.93 -27.32 53.99
N ASN A 640 -28.10 -27.66 52.72
CA ASN A 640 -28.16 -26.69 51.64
C ASN A 640 -29.62 -26.25 51.44
N PRO A 641 -30.07 -25.03 51.82
CA PRO A 641 -31.30 -24.46 51.33
C PRO A 641 -31.20 -24.24 49.85
N TRP A 642 -32.27 -24.57 49.18
CA TRP A 642 -32.50 -24.20 47.81
C TRP A 642 -33.98 -23.84 47.67
N ARG A 643 -34.33 -23.12 46.62
CA ARG A 643 -35.74 -22.86 46.32
C ARG A 643 -36.15 -23.74 45.15
N ASN A 644 -37.32 -24.35 45.23
CA ASN A 644 -37.94 -24.94 44.07
C ASN A 644 -38.41 -23.84 43.10
N SER A 645 -38.70 -24.22 41.85
CA SER A 645 -39.33 -23.43 40.78
C SER A 645 -40.51 -22.55 41.24
N ASP A 646 -41.29 -22.98 42.24
CA ASP A 646 -42.42 -22.20 42.81
C ASP A 646 -42.02 -21.16 43.88
N GLY A 647 -40.72 -20.93 44.13
CA GLY A 647 -40.22 -19.93 45.08
C GLY A 647 -40.31 -20.34 46.56
N ARG A 648 -40.89 -21.49 46.89
CA ARG A 648 -40.89 -22.05 48.25
C ARG A 648 -39.50 -22.56 48.64
N ARG A 649 -39.11 -22.32 49.90
CA ARG A 649 -37.82 -22.75 50.45
C ARG A 649 -37.85 -24.28 50.67
N ARG A 650 -36.76 -24.95 50.33
CA ARG A 650 -36.48 -26.38 50.54
C ARG A 650 -35.08 -26.48 51.11
N TYR A 651 -34.75 -27.58 51.80
CA TYR A 651 -33.38 -27.80 52.25
C TYR A 651 -32.92 -29.22 51.94
N THR A 652 -31.76 -29.40 51.30
CA THR A 652 -31.12 -30.72 51.15
C THR A 652 -30.03 -30.87 52.18
N VAL A 653 -30.18 -31.81 53.10
CA VAL A 653 -29.17 -32.18 54.10
C VAL A 653 -28.35 -33.36 53.63
N VAL A 654 -27.03 -33.23 53.66
CA VAL A 654 -26.08 -34.33 53.44
C VAL A 654 -25.26 -34.51 54.69
N MET A 655 -25.10 -35.75 55.16
CA MET A 655 -24.42 -36.08 56.40
C MET A 655 -23.30 -37.10 56.15
N ARG A 656 -22.11 -36.78 56.64
CA ARG A 656 -20.95 -37.67 56.59
C ARG A 656 -20.36 -37.82 57.98
N ASN A 657 -20.19 -39.04 58.47
CA ASN A 657 -19.40 -39.27 59.68
C ASN A 657 -17.93 -38.97 59.36
N ILE A 658 -17.35 -37.99 60.04
CA ILE A 658 -16.01 -37.44 59.77
C ILE A 658 -15.12 -37.45 61.02
N THR A 659 -15.57 -38.12 62.07
CA THR A 659 -15.09 -37.96 63.46
C THR A 659 -13.56 -38.02 63.60
N GLU A 660 -12.85 -38.81 62.80
CA GLU A 660 -11.41 -39.03 62.99
C GLU A 660 -10.52 -38.40 61.89
N VAL A 661 -11.06 -38.11 60.70
CA VAL A 661 -10.25 -37.76 59.52
C VAL A 661 -10.22 -36.26 59.21
N ARG A 662 -11.25 -35.51 59.63
CA ARG A 662 -11.40 -34.12 59.19
C ARG A 662 -10.43 -33.15 59.83
N ARG A 663 -10.11 -33.35 61.10
CA ARG A 663 -9.44 -32.34 61.91
C ARG A 663 -8.06 -31.95 61.38
N ILE A 664 -7.38 -32.83 60.66
CA ILE A 664 -5.97 -32.64 60.29
C ILE A 664 -5.76 -32.61 58.77
N SER A 665 -6.64 -33.26 57.99
CA SER A 665 -6.45 -33.41 56.55
C SER A 665 -6.97 -32.23 55.72
N ASP A 666 -8.07 -31.58 56.12
CA ASP A 666 -8.75 -30.59 55.26
C ASP A 666 -7.98 -29.26 55.13
N GLN A 667 -7.32 -28.77 56.19
CA GLN A 667 -6.55 -27.52 56.11
C GLN A 667 -5.27 -27.65 55.29
N LEU A 668 -4.55 -28.76 55.50
CA LEU A 668 -3.25 -28.98 54.86
C LEU A 668 -3.43 -29.30 53.38
N ARG A 669 -4.39 -30.17 53.04
CA ARG A 669 -4.63 -30.64 51.67
C ARG A 669 -5.23 -29.57 50.76
N THR A 670 -6.13 -28.71 51.26
CA THR A 670 -6.73 -27.64 50.45
C THR A 670 -5.71 -26.58 50.05
N THR A 671 -4.83 -26.21 50.99
CA THR A 671 -3.79 -25.21 50.76
C THR A 671 -2.73 -25.73 49.79
N GLN A 672 -2.27 -26.96 50.01
CA GLN A 672 -1.23 -27.60 49.19
C GLN A 672 -1.72 -27.92 47.77
N HIS A 673 -2.96 -28.42 47.61
CA HIS A 673 -3.53 -28.70 46.28
C HIS A 673 -3.78 -27.43 45.47
N ARG A 674 -4.20 -26.32 46.11
CA ARG A 674 -4.40 -25.05 45.42
C ARG A 674 -3.08 -24.43 44.94
N LEU A 675 -2.03 -24.51 45.76
CA LEU A 675 -0.68 -24.07 45.38
C LEU A 675 -0.13 -24.92 44.22
N ASP A 676 -0.27 -26.24 44.28
CA ASP A 676 0.21 -27.16 43.24
C ASP A 676 -0.52 -26.97 41.89
N LEU A 677 -1.85 -26.78 41.92
CA LEU A 677 -2.63 -26.43 40.73
C LEU A 677 -2.28 -25.06 40.16
N ALA A 678 -1.98 -24.07 41.01
CA ALA A 678 -1.59 -22.73 40.56
C ALA A 678 -0.21 -22.76 39.87
N LEU A 679 0.78 -23.47 40.45
CA LEU A 679 2.13 -23.60 39.89
C LEU A 679 2.12 -24.42 38.59
N THR A 680 1.40 -25.55 38.56
CA THR A 680 1.27 -26.40 37.37
C THR A 680 0.49 -25.69 36.26
N GLY A 681 -0.62 -25.03 36.59
CA GLY A 681 -1.46 -24.28 35.65
C GLY A 681 -0.74 -23.05 35.05
N ALA A 682 0.15 -22.42 35.82
CA ALA A 682 1.01 -21.33 35.36
C ALA A 682 2.29 -21.81 34.65
N ARG A 683 2.53 -23.13 34.55
CA ARG A 683 3.75 -23.75 34.01
C ARG A 683 5.02 -23.18 34.65
N ILE A 684 5.03 -23.02 35.96
CA ILE A 684 6.19 -22.55 36.73
C ILE A 684 6.94 -23.75 37.30
N GLY A 685 8.19 -23.94 36.88
CA GLY A 685 9.10 -24.90 37.48
C GLY A 685 9.64 -24.36 38.80
N VAL A 686 9.74 -25.20 39.83
CA VAL A 686 10.32 -24.82 41.14
C VAL A 686 11.54 -25.69 41.37
N PHE A 687 12.62 -25.09 41.86
CA PHE A 687 13.82 -25.80 42.27
C PHE A 687 14.27 -25.33 43.65
N ASP A 688 14.92 -26.22 44.37
CA ASP A 688 15.39 -26.03 45.72
C ASP A 688 16.72 -26.76 45.87
N ILE A 689 17.79 -25.99 46.01
CA ILE A 689 19.17 -26.50 46.01
C ILE A 689 19.75 -26.31 47.39
N ASP A 690 20.20 -27.41 47.98
CA ASP A 690 21.04 -27.40 49.16
C ASP A 690 22.51 -27.17 48.72
N LEU A 691 23.07 -26.02 49.12
CA LEU A 691 24.41 -25.59 48.72
C LEU A 691 25.53 -26.31 49.50
N HIS A 692 25.20 -27.06 50.56
CA HIS A 692 26.17 -27.86 51.31
C HIS A 692 26.32 -29.26 50.72
N SER A 693 25.19 -29.91 50.41
CA SER A 693 25.19 -31.26 49.84
C SER A 693 25.23 -31.27 48.30
N GLY A 694 24.96 -30.13 47.66
CA GLY A 694 24.82 -30.01 46.21
C GLY A 694 23.57 -30.70 45.64
N LYS A 695 22.68 -31.21 46.51
CA LYS A 695 21.46 -31.91 46.10
C LYS A 695 20.37 -30.90 45.76
N SER A 696 19.63 -31.19 44.69
CA SER A 696 18.53 -30.37 44.22
C SER A 696 17.21 -31.15 44.27
N VAL A 697 16.17 -30.54 44.84
CA VAL A 697 14.78 -30.98 44.72
C VAL A 697 14.09 -30.10 43.69
N VAL A 698 13.46 -30.70 42.69
CA VAL A 698 12.80 -29.99 41.60
C VAL A 698 11.35 -30.42 41.45
N SER A 699 10.48 -29.51 41.04
CA SER A 699 9.08 -29.81 40.76
C SER A 699 8.94 -30.60 39.46
N ARG A 700 7.82 -31.31 39.31
CA ARG A 700 7.51 -32.03 38.07
C ARG A 700 7.42 -31.07 36.86
N THR A 701 6.83 -29.91 37.06
CA THR A 701 6.77 -28.85 36.05
C THR A 701 8.15 -28.38 35.62
N TRP A 702 9.14 -28.35 36.52
CA TRP A 702 10.52 -28.00 36.19
C TRP A 702 11.17 -29.03 35.25
N LEU A 703 10.97 -30.33 35.53
CA LEU A 703 11.44 -31.41 34.66
C LEU A 703 10.77 -31.35 33.28
N ASP A 704 9.44 -31.17 33.25
CA ASP A 704 8.66 -31.04 32.01
C ASP A 704 9.10 -29.82 31.17
N LEU A 705 9.45 -28.70 31.81
CA LEU A 705 9.94 -27.49 31.13
C LEU A 705 11.30 -27.72 30.46
N LEU A 706 12.16 -28.53 31.05
CA LEU A 706 13.50 -28.84 30.53
C LEU A 706 13.53 -30.06 29.60
N GLY A 707 12.37 -30.69 29.38
CA GLY A 707 12.24 -31.92 28.58
C GLY A 707 12.86 -33.15 29.24
N LEU A 708 13.20 -33.06 30.53
CA LEU A 708 13.79 -34.15 31.29
C LEU A 708 12.67 -35.08 31.74
N GLY A 709 12.66 -36.33 31.26
CA GLY A 709 11.73 -37.35 31.76
C GLY A 709 11.90 -37.61 33.27
N ASN A 710 11.08 -38.51 33.81
CA ASN A 710 11.02 -38.85 35.25
C ASN A 710 12.34 -39.39 35.88
N GLU A 711 13.43 -39.55 35.12
CA GLU A 711 14.62 -40.31 35.54
C GLU A 711 15.77 -39.48 36.13
N ALA A 712 15.72 -38.14 36.13
CA ALA A 712 16.89 -37.30 36.48
C ALA A 712 16.75 -36.42 37.75
N ALA A 713 16.08 -36.90 38.80
CA ALA A 713 15.88 -36.08 40.01
C ALA A 713 17.16 -35.88 40.85
N THR A 714 18.12 -36.82 40.81
CA THR A 714 19.23 -36.86 41.78
C THR A 714 20.42 -35.95 41.42
N GLU A 715 20.55 -35.52 40.16
CA GLU A 715 21.64 -34.65 39.65
C GLU A 715 21.11 -33.47 38.81
N ALA A 716 19.89 -33.00 39.10
CA ALA A 716 19.19 -32.02 38.26
C ALA A 716 19.98 -30.70 38.09
N GLN A 717 20.71 -30.25 39.12
CA GLN A 717 21.52 -29.04 39.06
C GLN A 717 22.74 -29.15 38.12
N ALA A 718 23.45 -30.28 38.15
CA ALA A 718 24.61 -30.49 37.29
C ALA A 718 24.20 -30.60 35.82
N LEU A 719 23.09 -31.29 35.56
CA LEU A 719 22.51 -31.44 34.23
C LEU A 719 21.99 -30.10 33.68
N TRP A 720 21.40 -29.28 34.54
CA TRP A 720 20.97 -27.93 34.20
C TRP A 720 22.16 -27.06 33.75
N LEU A 721 23.23 -26.98 34.54
CA LEU A 721 24.44 -26.20 34.21
C LEU A 721 25.08 -26.62 32.88
N GLN A 722 25.11 -27.92 32.56
CA GLN A 722 25.66 -28.43 31.29
C GLN A 722 24.83 -28.06 30.05
N ARG A 723 23.55 -27.73 30.22
CA ARG A 723 22.63 -27.39 29.12
C ARG A 723 22.53 -25.89 28.88
N ILE A 724 23.07 -25.05 29.76
CA ILE A 724 23.11 -23.59 29.56
C ILE A 724 24.07 -23.27 28.42
N HIS A 725 23.71 -22.29 27.58
CA HIS A 725 24.57 -21.81 26.50
C HIS A 725 25.90 -21.23 27.05
N PRO A 726 27.07 -21.54 26.44
CA PRO A 726 28.37 -21.09 26.95
C PRO A 726 28.48 -19.58 27.18
N ASP A 727 27.92 -18.76 26.29
CA ASP A 727 27.91 -17.29 26.42
C ASP A 727 27.08 -16.77 27.61
N ASP A 728 26.05 -17.52 28.02
CA ASP A 728 25.09 -17.09 29.05
C ASP A 728 25.52 -17.57 30.45
N LEU A 729 26.32 -18.64 30.51
CA LEU A 729 26.75 -19.29 31.75
C LEU A 729 27.44 -18.35 32.76
N PRO A 730 28.39 -17.46 32.36
CA PRO A 730 29.03 -16.54 33.30
C PRO A 730 28.02 -15.59 33.96
N THR A 731 27.02 -15.15 33.21
CA THR A 731 25.99 -14.21 33.70
C THR A 731 25.10 -14.86 34.76
N VAL A 732 24.73 -16.13 34.55
CA VAL A 732 23.93 -16.90 35.51
C VAL A 732 24.72 -17.16 36.79
N GLN A 733 25.99 -17.55 36.66
CA GLN A 733 26.88 -17.82 37.80
C GLN A 733 27.13 -16.57 38.65
N GLU A 734 27.37 -15.42 38.03
CA GLU A 734 27.54 -14.13 38.73
C GLU A 734 26.29 -13.76 39.53
N ALA A 735 25.10 -13.91 38.93
CA ALA A 735 23.82 -13.60 39.57
C ALA A 735 23.52 -14.52 40.76
N ASP A 736 23.73 -15.84 40.59
CA ASP A 736 23.58 -16.82 41.66
C ASP A 736 24.58 -16.56 42.79
N GLN A 737 25.85 -16.31 42.46
CA GLN A 737 26.90 -16.04 43.44
C GLN A 737 26.64 -14.76 44.23
N ALA A 738 26.19 -13.68 43.56
CA ALA A 738 25.83 -12.43 44.23
C ALA A 738 24.66 -12.63 45.23
N CYS A 739 23.68 -13.46 44.89
CA CYS A 739 22.56 -13.81 45.77
C CYS A 739 23.00 -14.66 46.97
N ILE A 740 23.85 -15.66 46.70
CA ILE A 740 24.40 -16.57 47.73
C ILE A 740 25.25 -15.79 48.72
N GLU A 741 26.11 -14.88 48.27
CA GLU A 741 26.97 -14.05 49.13
C GLU A 741 26.24 -12.89 49.80
N GLY A 742 24.94 -12.71 49.52
CA GLY A 742 24.14 -11.62 50.10
C GLY A 742 24.43 -10.24 49.51
N ARG A 743 25.17 -10.17 48.40
CA ARG A 743 25.37 -8.94 47.60
C ARG A 743 24.11 -8.53 46.85
N ALA A 744 23.21 -9.48 46.60
CA ALA A 744 21.90 -9.27 45.98
C ALA A 744 20.81 -10.01 46.76
N GLU A 745 19.61 -9.42 46.84
CA GLU A 745 18.45 -10.05 47.51
C GLU A 745 17.88 -11.23 46.71
N ARG A 746 18.03 -11.21 45.38
CA ARG A 746 17.56 -12.24 44.44
C ARG A 746 18.57 -12.48 43.34
N SER A 747 18.67 -13.72 42.87
CA SER A 747 19.29 -14.06 41.60
C SER A 747 18.22 -14.04 40.52
N VAL A 748 18.37 -13.14 39.54
CA VAL A 748 17.47 -13.07 38.38
C VAL A 748 18.31 -13.12 37.13
N SER A 749 18.07 -14.12 36.29
CA SER A 749 18.82 -14.33 35.06
C SER A 749 17.93 -14.90 33.95
N GLU A 750 18.20 -14.49 32.72
CA GLU A 750 17.62 -15.09 31.52
C GLU A 750 18.74 -15.73 30.71
N TYR A 751 18.57 -16.98 30.33
CA TYR A 751 19.61 -17.76 29.66
C TYR A 751 18.99 -18.77 28.70
N ARG A 752 19.77 -19.19 27.71
CA ARG A 752 19.39 -20.23 26.77
C ARG A 752 19.72 -21.60 27.33
N ILE A 753 18.76 -22.52 27.28
CA ILE A 753 18.94 -23.93 27.63
C ILE A 753 18.75 -24.82 26.41
N ARG A 754 19.59 -25.84 26.28
CA ARG A 754 19.50 -26.83 25.20
C ARG A 754 18.51 -27.93 25.56
N MET A 755 17.50 -28.12 24.73
CA MET A 755 16.48 -29.16 24.85
C MET A 755 16.98 -30.49 24.26
N ASP A 756 16.27 -31.59 24.55
CA ASP A 756 16.59 -32.94 24.05
C ASP A 756 16.51 -33.05 22.52
N ASP A 757 15.66 -32.24 21.88
CA ASP A 757 15.54 -32.15 20.42
C ASP A 757 16.65 -31.30 19.75
N GLY A 758 17.59 -30.77 20.55
CA GLY A 758 18.68 -29.91 20.09
C GLY A 758 18.31 -28.43 19.93
N SER A 759 17.05 -28.05 20.17
CA SER A 759 16.61 -26.65 20.12
C SER A 759 17.06 -25.86 21.36
N TRP A 760 17.25 -24.55 21.20
CA TRP A 760 17.52 -23.63 22.29
C TRP A 760 16.23 -22.95 22.74
N ARG A 761 15.98 -22.95 24.04
CA ARG A 761 14.86 -22.22 24.65
C ARG A 761 15.34 -21.19 25.66
N TRP A 762 14.63 -20.08 25.75
CA TRP A 762 14.91 -19.04 26.72
C TRP A 762 14.20 -19.35 28.03
N MET A 763 14.99 -19.48 29.09
CA MET A 763 14.50 -19.68 30.44
C MET A 763 14.81 -18.45 31.27
N ARG A 764 13.87 -18.07 32.12
CA ARG A 764 14.09 -17.07 33.16
C ARG A 764 14.10 -17.76 34.51
N SER A 765 15.18 -17.57 35.26
CA SER A 765 15.33 -18.01 36.65
C SER A 765 15.16 -16.82 37.60
N ASN A 766 14.43 -17.03 38.69
CA ASN A 766 14.30 -16.09 39.79
C ASN A 766 14.41 -16.85 41.11
N ALA A 767 15.50 -16.64 41.83
CA ALA A 767 15.85 -17.40 43.03
C ALA A 767 16.21 -16.49 44.20
N VAL A 768 15.94 -17.00 45.40
CA VAL A 768 16.28 -16.40 46.69
C VAL A 768 17.24 -17.32 47.45
N GLY A 769 18.28 -16.73 48.03
CA GLY A 769 19.15 -17.40 48.98
C GLY A 769 18.55 -17.34 50.38
N GLU A 770 18.22 -18.50 50.94
CA GLU A 770 17.62 -18.70 52.26
C GLU A 770 18.56 -19.53 53.16
N ASP A 771 18.24 -19.65 54.45
CA ASP A 771 19.04 -20.37 55.44
C ASP A 771 20.50 -19.86 55.50
N ARG A 772 20.66 -18.57 55.81
CA ARG A 772 21.95 -17.85 55.80
C ARG A 772 22.79 -18.09 57.06
N ASP A 773 24.11 -18.04 56.89
CA ASP A 773 25.10 -18.13 57.95
C ASP A 773 25.41 -16.78 58.63
N GLU A 774 26.25 -16.81 59.67
CA GLU A 774 26.68 -15.63 60.43
C GLU A 774 27.44 -14.60 59.58
N THR A 775 27.93 -14.98 58.39
CA THR A 775 28.61 -14.10 57.43
C THR A 775 27.67 -13.52 56.37
N GLY A 776 26.38 -13.90 56.41
CA GLY A 776 25.35 -13.48 55.44
C GLY A 776 25.25 -14.37 54.20
N ARG A 777 26.01 -15.48 54.13
CA ARG A 777 26.01 -16.40 52.98
C ARG A 777 24.88 -17.42 53.10
N ALA A 778 24.08 -17.61 52.04
CA ALA A 778 23.00 -18.58 52.01
C ALA A 778 23.51 -20.03 51.91
N TRP A 779 22.85 -20.97 52.58
CA TRP A 779 23.08 -22.42 52.44
C TRP A 779 22.01 -23.11 51.60
N ARG A 780 20.94 -22.40 51.23
CA ARG A 780 19.89 -22.93 50.38
C ARG A 780 19.50 -21.92 49.31
N LEU A 781 19.33 -22.37 48.07
CA LEU A 781 18.88 -21.54 46.96
C LEU A 781 17.56 -22.09 46.42
N ILE A 782 16.48 -21.34 46.61
CA ILE A 782 15.14 -21.72 46.18
C ILE A 782 14.68 -20.76 45.10
N GLY A 783 14.18 -21.27 44.00
CA GLY A 783 13.77 -20.42 42.90
C GLY A 783 12.71 -21.03 42.00
N VAL A 784 12.27 -20.19 41.08
CA VAL A 784 11.32 -20.55 40.03
C VAL A 784 11.94 -20.36 38.66
N GLN A 785 11.55 -21.21 37.72
CA GLN A 785 11.91 -21.11 36.31
C GLN A 785 10.68 -21.07 35.43
N THR A 786 10.71 -20.19 34.43
CA THR A 786 9.65 -20.06 33.42
C THR A 786 10.26 -20.03 32.03
N ASP A 787 9.64 -20.74 31.08
CA ASP A 787 9.95 -20.62 29.65
C ASP A 787 9.42 -19.28 29.14
N VAL A 788 10.33 -18.42 28.65
CA VAL A 788 10.03 -17.09 28.11
C VAL A 788 10.30 -17.02 26.61
N THR A 789 10.44 -18.17 25.94
CA THR A 789 10.75 -18.25 24.51
C THR A 789 9.70 -17.55 23.64
N ASP A 790 8.42 -17.88 23.82
CA ASP A 790 7.32 -17.28 23.04
C ASP A 790 7.20 -15.78 23.32
N GLN A 791 7.42 -15.36 24.57
CA GLN A 791 7.38 -13.95 24.95
C GLN A 791 8.52 -13.17 24.29
N ARG A 792 9.75 -13.71 24.31
CA ARG A 792 10.91 -13.15 23.60
C ARG A 792 10.68 -13.07 22.10
N GLN A 793 10.18 -14.14 21.49
CA GLN A 793 9.88 -14.17 20.05
C GLN A 793 8.82 -13.14 19.68
N LEU A 794 7.76 -12.98 20.47
CA LEU A 794 6.74 -11.95 20.27
C LEU A 794 7.31 -10.54 20.41
N ASP A 795 8.13 -10.29 21.42
CA ASP A 795 8.79 -8.99 21.62
C ASP A 795 9.75 -8.66 20.47
N GLU A 796 10.47 -9.66 19.96
CA GLU A 796 11.41 -9.51 18.84
C GLU A 796 10.68 -9.33 17.51
N MET A 797 9.60 -10.08 17.26
CA MET A 797 8.70 -9.87 16.13
C MET A 797 8.05 -8.49 16.17
N LYS A 798 7.64 -8.01 17.35
CA LYS A 798 7.11 -6.65 17.53
C LYS A 798 8.17 -5.61 17.16
N LYS A 799 9.39 -5.75 17.65
CA LYS A 799 10.51 -4.84 17.31
C LYS A 799 10.82 -4.85 15.82
N GLN A 800 10.90 -6.04 15.22
CA GLN A 800 11.14 -6.19 13.79
C GLN A 800 9.99 -5.58 12.97
N PHE A 801 8.74 -5.81 13.37
CA PHE A 801 7.57 -5.23 12.74
C PHE A 801 7.60 -3.70 12.78
N VAL A 802 7.88 -3.10 13.95
CA VAL A 802 7.95 -1.63 14.07
C VAL A 802 9.12 -1.07 13.25
N SER A 803 10.27 -1.73 13.23
CA SER A 803 11.42 -1.33 12.41
C SER A 803 11.09 -1.36 10.90
N THR A 804 10.50 -2.47 10.43
CA THR A 804 10.09 -2.63 9.03
C THR A 804 9.03 -1.61 8.65
N VAL A 805 7.95 -1.48 9.43
CA VAL A 805 6.89 -0.49 9.16
C VAL A 805 7.46 0.92 9.07
N SER A 806 8.40 1.27 9.94
CA SER A 806 8.98 2.60 9.92
C SER A 806 9.88 2.84 8.70
N HIS A 807 10.63 1.82 8.23
CA HIS A 807 11.39 1.90 6.98
C HIS A 807 10.45 2.04 5.77
N GLU A 808 9.39 1.23 5.73
CA GLU A 808 8.37 1.24 4.67
C GLU A 808 7.48 2.49 4.69
N LEU A 809 7.36 3.19 5.83
CA LEU A 809 6.68 4.50 5.92
C LEU A 809 7.61 5.66 5.59
N ARG A 810 8.89 5.59 5.98
CA ARG A 810 9.87 6.67 5.72
C ARG A 810 10.10 6.86 4.22
N THR A 811 10.22 5.79 3.47
CA THR A 811 10.49 5.83 2.02
C THR A 811 9.41 6.60 1.22
N PRO A 812 8.11 6.25 1.30
CA PRO A 812 7.07 6.98 0.61
C PRO A 812 6.89 8.41 1.15
N LEU A 813 7.01 8.63 2.47
CA LEU A 813 6.92 9.98 3.05
C LEU A 813 8.04 10.90 2.55
N THR A 814 9.26 10.38 2.42
CA THR A 814 10.41 11.13 1.90
C THR A 814 10.22 11.47 0.42
N SER A 815 9.71 10.53 -0.38
CA SER A 815 9.39 10.76 -1.80
C SER A 815 8.27 11.79 -2.01
N ILE A 816 7.20 11.71 -1.21
CA ILE A 816 6.12 12.69 -1.21
C ILE A 816 6.66 14.06 -0.80
N ASN A 817 7.45 14.13 0.26
CA ASN A 817 8.04 15.39 0.72
C ASN A 817 8.99 15.99 -0.32
N GLY A 818 9.80 15.15 -1.00
CA GLY A 818 10.66 15.57 -2.10
C GLY A 818 9.87 16.12 -3.28
N SER A 819 8.79 15.44 -3.68
CA SER A 819 7.91 15.88 -4.77
C SER A 819 7.19 17.20 -4.44
N LEU A 820 6.69 17.35 -3.21
CA LEU A 820 6.08 18.59 -2.73
C LEU A 820 7.10 19.74 -2.67
N SER A 821 8.33 19.44 -2.24
CA SER A 821 9.42 20.42 -2.19
C SER A 821 9.85 20.86 -3.60
N LEU A 822 9.90 19.95 -4.57
CA LEU A 822 10.15 20.27 -5.97
C LEU A 822 9.03 21.17 -6.52
N LEU A 823 7.76 20.79 -6.36
CA LEU A 823 6.63 21.62 -6.83
C LEU A 823 6.65 23.04 -6.22
N LEU A 824 6.95 23.15 -4.92
CA LEU A 824 7.01 24.43 -4.23
C LEU A 824 8.22 25.28 -4.59
N ASN A 825 9.36 24.68 -4.97
CA ASN A 825 10.61 25.39 -5.23
C ASN A 825 10.90 25.60 -6.74
N THR A 826 10.51 24.67 -7.62
CA THR A 826 10.81 24.74 -9.07
C THR A 826 9.64 25.23 -9.91
N MET A 827 8.39 24.96 -9.50
CA MET A 827 7.18 25.42 -10.21
C MET A 827 6.47 26.59 -9.51
N ALA A 828 7.15 27.24 -8.57
CA ALA A 828 6.61 28.30 -7.72
C ALA A 828 5.99 29.48 -8.49
N ALA A 829 6.47 29.75 -9.72
CA ALA A 829 6.06 30.88 -10.54
C ALA A 829 4.73 30.68 -11.30
N GLY A 830 4.20 29.44 -11.35
CA GLY A 830 2.97 29.12 -12.10
C GLY A 830 1.80 28.60 -11.24
N ILE A 831 1.99 28.46 -9.92
CA ILE A 831 0.99 27.88 -9.01
C ILE A 831 0.10 28.99 -8.41
N PRO A 832 -1.24 28.92 -8.57
CA PRO A 832 -2.16 29.86 -7.93
C PRO A 832 -2.02 29.86 -6.40
N ASP A 833 -2.15 31.05 -5.76
CA ASP A 833 -1.98 31.20 -4.30
C ASP A 833 -2.78 30.22 -3.43
N PRO A 834 -4.03 29.84 -3.75
CA PRO A 834 -4.76 28.83 -2.99
C PRO A 834 -4.10 27.44 -3.06
N ALA A 835 -3.60 27.04 -4.23
CA ALA A 835 -2.91 25.77 -4.42
C ALA A 835 -1.55 25.78 -3.72
N LYS A 836 -0.82 26.91 -3.75
CA LYS A 836 0.44 27.08 -3.02
C LYS A 836 0.27 26.92 -1.51
N ARG A 837 -0.82 27.47 -0.95
CA ARG A 837 -1.17 27.27 0.47
C ARG A 837 -1.45 25.80 0.79
N MET A 838 -2.23 25.10 -0.03
CA MET A 838 -2.51 23.67 0.16
C MET A 838 -1.24 22.82 0.10
N LEU A 839 -0.36 23.08 -0.89
CA LEU A 839 0.92 22.39 -1.02
C LEU A 839 1.83 22.63 0.18
N THR A 840 1.86 23.87 0.70
CA THR A 840 2.63 24.21 1.90
C THR A 840 2.07 23.50 3.15
N ILE A 841 0.74 23.35 3.26
CA ILE A 841 0.11 22.59 4.34
C ILE A 841 0.45 21.09 4.21
N ALA A 842 0.36 20.53 3.00
CA ALA A 842 0.70 19.15 2.74
C ALA A 842 2.17 18.85 3.09
N GLN A 843 3.09 19.72 2.69
CA GLN A 843 4.52 19.60 3.02
C GLN A 843 4.75 19.62 4.54
N LYS A 844 4.15 20.58 5.25
CA LYS A 844 4.23 20.66 6.72
C LYS A 844 3.68 19.42 7.41
N ASN A 845 2.63 18.81 6.88
CA ASN A 845 2.07 17.57 7.42
C ASN A 845 2.99 16.36 7.15
N CYS A 846 3.60 16.28 5.97
CA CYS A 846 4.61 15.26 5.66
C CYS A 846 5.82 15.37 6.58
N ASP A 847 6.36 16.58 6.79
CA ASP A 847 7.45 16.83 7.74
C ASP A 847 7.07 16.38 9.16
N ARG A 848 5.85 16.73 9.61
CA ARG A 848 5.33 16.32 10.94
C ARG A 848 5.25 14.80 11.07
N LEU A 849 4.81 14.09 10.04
CA LEU A 849 4.72 12.63 10.04
C LEU A 849 6.10 11.98 10.06
N ILE A 850 7.06 12.50 9.29
CA ILE A 850 8.44 12.01 9.29
C ILE A 850 9.05 12.14 10.70
N HIS A 851 8.86 13.28 11.35
CA HIS A 851 9.32 13.50 12.72
C HIS A 851 8.66 12.54 13.72
N LEU A 852 7.34 12.34 13.63
CA LEU A 852 6.61 11.45 14.54
C LEU A 852 7.00 9.97 14.38
N VAL A 853 7.22 9.51 13.15
CA VAL A 853 7.73 8.16 12.88
C VAL A 853 9.14 7.99 13.46
N ASN A 854 10.00 9.00 13.32
CA ASN A 854 11.34 8.97 13.91
C ASN A 854 11.29 8.99 15.44
N ASP A 855 10.42 9.78 16.06
CA ASP A 855 10.24 9.81 17.53
C ASP A 855 9.78 8.45 18.08
N ILE A 856 8.85 7.77 17.39
CA ILE A 856 8.38 6.42 17.78
C ILE A 856 9.51 5.39 17.65
N LEU A 857 10.31 5.48 16.59
CA LEU A 857 11.48 4.62 16.42
C LEU A 857 12.54 4.85 17.51
N ASP A 858 12.82 6.11 17.84
CA ASP A 858 13.74 6.44 18.91
C ASP A 858 13.23 5.89 20.26
N MET A 859 11.92 5.95 20.52
CA MET A 859 11.32 5.34 21.71
C MET A 859 11.56 3.81 21.76
N GLU A 860 11.27 3.07 20.70
CA GLU A 860 11.47 1.61 20.66
C GLU A 860 12.96 1.22 20.73
N LYS A 861 13.85 2.04 20.16
CA LYS A 861 15.31 1.85 20.30
C LYS A 861 15.80 2.09 21.72
N LEU A 862 15.26 3.09 22.41
CA LEU A 862 15.63 3.45 23.78
C LEU A 862 15.03 2.49 24.83
N ASP A 863 13.88 1.88 24.56
CA ASP A 863 13.25 0.87 25.42
C ASP A 863 13.89 -0.53 25.28
N GLY A 864 14.59 -0.81 24.17
CA GLY A 864 15.43 -1.99 24.04
C GLY A 864 16.79 -1.79 24.72
N MET A 865 17.21 -2.71 25.60
CA MET A 865 18.59 -2.77 26.14
C MET A 865 19.69 -3.02 25.08
N LEU A 866 19.39 -2.85 23.79
CA LEU A 866 20.19 -3.28 22.65
C LEU A 866 21.20 -2.24 22.15
N GLN A 867 21.10 -0.98 22.56
CA GLN A 867 22.12 0.05 22.23
C GLN A 867 22.59 0.74 23.51
N ARG A 868 23.85 0.46 23.91
CA ARG A 868 24.53 1.26 24.92
C ARG A 868 24.90 2.62 24.29
N PRO A 869 24.72 3.75 25.00
CA PRO A 869 25.14 5.05 24.50
C PRO A 869 26.66 5.05 24.24
N GLU A 870 27.08 5.67 23.14
CA GLU A 870 28.49 5.83 22.81
C GLU A 870 29.05 7.03 23.58
N LEU A 871 29.51 6.78 24.81
CA LEU A 871 29.95 7.82 25.74
C LEU A 871 31.38 8.28 25.44
N VAL A 872 31.52 9.50 24.92
CA VAL A 872 32.78 10.19 24.64
C VAL A 872 32.98 11.35 25.62
N SER A 873 34.24 11.62 25.98
CA SER A 873 34.63 12.75 26.81
C SER A 873 34.53 14.05 26.00
N SER A 874 33.57 14.92 26.35
CA SER A 874 33.29 16.15 25.61
C SER A 874 33.18 17.37 26.53
N ASP A 875 33.60 18.54 26.05
CA ASP A 875 33.37 19.82 26.72
C ASP A 875 31.91 20.25 26.54
N ILE A 876 31.13 20.12 27.62
CA ILE A 876 29.69 20.42 27.60
C ILE A 876 29.42 21.91 27.30
N SER A 877 30.33 22.81 27.69
CA SER A 877 30.20 24.25 27.44
C SER A 877 30.25 24.56 25.94
N ALA A 878 31.17 23.91 25.22
CA ALA A 878 31.27 24.01 23.76
C ALA A 878 30.03 23.43 23.06
N LEU A 879 29.54 22.28 23.53
CA LEU A 879 28.34 21.63 22.98
C LEU A 879 27.07 22.46 23.18
N ILE A 880 26.90 23.10 24.34
CA ILE A 880 25.75 24.00 24.59
C ILE A 880 25.80 25.20 23.66
N ARG A 881 26.96 25.84 23.49
CA ARG A 881 27.14 26.96 22.55
C ARG A 881 26.77 26.54 21.12
N ASN A 882 27.27 25.40 20.65
CA ASN A 882 26.94 24.88 19.34
C ASN A 882 25.43 24.61 19.21
N THR A 883 24.81 24.03 20.23
CA THR A 883 23.38 23.69 20.18
C THR A 883 22.48 24.93 20.19
N ILE A 884 22.85 25.98 20.91
CA ILE A 884 22.17 27.28 20.86
C ILE A 884 22.27 27.86 19.44
N LEU A 885 23.45 27.86 18.84
CA LEU A 885 23.68 28.39 17.48
C LEU A 885 22.84 27.64 16.44
N VAL A 886 22.85 26.31 16.48
CA VAL A 886 22.10 25.45 15.53
C VAL A 886 20.59 25.64 15.68
N ASN A 887 20.09 25.83 16.90
CA ASN A 887 18.65 25.98 17.14
C ASN A 887 18.15 27.43 17.03
N GLN A 888 19.03 28.43 16.93
CA GLN A 888 18.65 29.84 16.87
C GLN A 888 17.60 30.17 15.78
N PRO A 889 17.67 29.64 14.54
CA PRO A 889 16.66 29.90 13.51
C PRO A 889 15.25 29.43 13.89
N PHE A 890 15.15 28.39 14.72
CA PHE A 890 13.86 27.91 15.24
C PHE A 890 13.25 28.89 16.23
N ALA A 891 14.05 29.50 17.09
CA ALA A 891 13.58 30.52 18.04
C ALA A 891 13.07 31.78 17.31
N THR A 892 13.79 32.21 16.27
CA THR A 892 13.40 33.36 15.43
C THR A 892 12.00 33.19 14.83
N ARG A 893 11.60 31.96 14.48
CA ARG A 893 10.24 31.67 13.96
C ARG A 893 9.13 31.98 14.98
N PHE A 894 9.42 31.88 16.27
CA PHE A 894 8.48 32.19 17.36
C PHE A 894 8.71 33.59 17.94
N ASP A 895 9.57 34.41 17.32
CA ASP A 895 9.98 35.74 17.81
C ASP A 895 10.64 35.66 19.21
N VAL A 896 11.50 34.66 19.42
CA VAL A 896 12.20 34.39 20.68
C VAL A 896 13.71 34.29 20.41
N ALA A 897 14.54 34.61 21.40
CA ALA A 897 16.00 34.42 21.31
C ALA A 897 16.52 33.54 22.47
N TYR A 898 17.47 32.66 22.18
CA TYR A 898 18.21 31.92 23.20
C TYR A 898 19.38 32.75 23.73
N ARG A 899 19.63 32.65 25.04
CA ARG A 899 20.75 33.32 25.69
C ARG A 899 21.43 32.38 26.68
N LEU A 900 22.75 32.23 26.57
CA LEU A 900 23.55 31.55 27.59
C LEU A 900 23.87 32.53 28.71
N VAL A 901 23.26 32.36 29.88
CA VAL A 901 23.36 33.28 31.03
C VAL A 901 24.46 32.88 32.01
N ALA A 902 24.68 31.57 32.18
CA ALA A 902 25.75 31.03 33.01
C ALA A 902 26.47 29.93 32.25
N ASP A 903 27.80 29.93 32.32
CA ASP A 903 28.66 29.02 31.60
C ASP A 903 29.78 28.51 32.52
N SER A 904 30.25 27.29 32.25
CA SER A 904 31.34 26.65 32.98
C SER A 904 32.33 26.02 31.98
N PRO A 905 33.24 26.83 31.38
CA PRO A 905 34.21 26.35 30.41
C PRO A 905 35.10 25.23 30.97
N GLY A 906 35.40 24.21 30.17
CA GLY A 906 36.26 23.09 30.59
C GLY A 906 35.58 22.08 31.54
N ALA A 907 34.25 22.06 31.60
CA ALA A 907 33.50 21.01 32.28
C ALA A 907 33.38 19.80 31.34
N ILE A 908 34.28 18.83 31.53
CA ILE A 908 34.31 17.59 30.75
C ILE A 908 33.32 16.58 31.34
N VAL A 909 32.51 15.99 30.47
CA VAL A 909 31.53 14.95 30.80
C VAL A 909 31.61 13.83 29.77
N ARG A 910 31.33 12.61 30.19
CA ARG A 910 31.17 11.47 29.27
C ARG A 910 29.73 11.39 28.79
N LEU A 911 29.50 11.70 27.52
CA LEU A 911 28.16 11.72 26.93
C LEU A 911 28.18 11.25 25.47
N ASP A 912 27.00 10.94 24.93
CA ASP A 912 26.80 10.76 23.50
C ASP A 912 26.39 12.12 22.90
N GLU A 913 27.25 12.72 22.07
CA GLU A 913 27.05 14.08 21.55
C GLU A 913 25.78 14.22 20.71
N ASN A 914 25.44 13.21 19.91
CA ASN A 914 24.25 13.22 19.06
C ASN A 914 22.98 13.19 19.92
N ARG A 915 22.97 12.32 20.94
CA ARG A 915 21.86 12.22 21.89
C ARG A 915 21.77 13.46 22.79
N PHE A 916 22.89 14.06 23.15
CA PHE A 916 22.93 15.35 23.85
C PHE A 916 22.30 16.48 23.02
N HIS A 917 22.65 16.59 21.72
CA HIS A 917 22.02 17.54 20.82
C HIS A 917 20.50 17.33 20.73
N GLN A 918 20.04 16.07 20.74
CA GLN A 918 18.62 15.73 20.75
C GLN A 918 17.90 16.19 22.03
N VAL A 919 18.49 15.97 23.21
CA VAL A 919 17.96 16.47 24.50
C VAL A 919 17.84 17.98 24.46
N MET A 920 18.91 18.68 24.06
CA MET A 920 18.93 20.14 24.02
C MET A 920 17.94 20.71 23.01
N ALA A 921 17.81 20.12 21.81
CA ALA A 921 16.82 20.55 20.82
C ALA A 921 15.38 20.40 21.34
N ASN A 922 15.08 19.32 22.07
CA ASN A 922 13.76 19.10 22.68
C ASN A 922 13.44 20.13 23.77
N LEU A 923 14.41 20.46 24.62
CA LEU A 923 14.22 21.47 25.67
C LEU A 923 14.13 22.90 25.12
N LEU A 924 15.02 23.28 24.20
CA LEU A 924 15.05 24.60 23.57
C LEU A 924 13.80 24.86 22.73
N SER A 925 13.39 23.89 21.89
CA SER A 925 12.20 24.06 21.05
C SER A 925 10.91 24.15 21.87
N ASN A 926 10.80 23.42 22.99
CA ASN A 926 9.67 23.57 23.91
C ASN A 926 9.69 24.95 24.58
N ALA A 927 10.85 25.38 25.09
CA ALA A 927 10.99 26.71 25.70
C ALA A 927 10.60 27.84 24.72
N ALA A 928 10.99 27.75 23.44
CA ALA A 928 10.60 28.72 22.42
C ALA A 928 9.09 28.70 22.12
N LYS A 929 8.48 27.52 21.93
CA LYS A 929 7.04 27.36 21.62
C LYS A 929 6.12 27.92 22.70
N PHE A 930 6.51 27.78 23.96
CA PHE A 930 5.70 28.18 25.12
C PHE A 930 6.05 29.54 25.70
N SER A 931 6.93 30.30 25.03
CA SER A 931 7.25 31.67 25.39
C SER A 931 6.41 32.68 24.61
N PRO A 932 6.10 33.85 25.19
CA PRO A 932 5.48 34.95 24.47
C PRO A 932 6.46 35.53 23.44
N ARG A 933 5.90 36.14 22.38
CA ARG A 933 6.68 36.84 21.35
C ARG A 933 7.52 37.97 21.98
N GLY A 934 8.76 38.11 21.55
CA GLY A 934 9.78 39.02 22.09
C GLY A 934 10.52 38.52 23.33
N ALA A 935 10.21 37.34 23.86
CA ALA A 935 10.85 36.82 25.07
C ALA A 935 12.25 36.25 24.84
N GLN A 936 13.03 36.14 25.92
CA GLN A 936 14.30 35.42 25.93
C GLN A 936 14.18 34.10 26.68
N VAL A 937 14.83 33.07 26.14
CA VAL A 937 14.97 31.75 26.77
C VAL A 937 16.39 31.64 27.31
N ASP A 938 16.50 31.49 28.61
CA ASP A 938 17.78 31.49 29.32
C ASP A 938 18.30 30.06 29.49
N VAL A 939 19.51 29.82 29.00
CA VAL A 939 20.26 28.57 29.20
C VAL A 939 21.34 28.82 30.25
N ARG A 940 21.48 27.92 31.22
CA ARG A 940 22.52 27.99 32.25
C ARG A 940 23.23 26.65 32.38
N LEU A 941 24.56 26.71 32.51
CA LEU A 941 25.42 25.59 32.86
C LEU A 941 26.11 25.88 34.20
N GLU A 942 25.79 25.06 35.20
CA GLU A 942 26.36 25.16 36.56
C GLU A 942 27.17 23.90 36.88
N ARG A 943 28.41 24.08 37.34
CA ARG A 943 29.29 22.97 37.74
C ARG A 943 29.15 22.69 39.24
N GLY A 944 28.68 21.49 39.58
CA GLY A 944 28.71 20.95 40.93
C GLY A 944 29.93 20.06 41.21
N PRO A 945 30.02 19.46 42.41
CA PRO A 945 31.17 18.64 42.82
C PRO A 945 31.27 17.28 42.12
N LYS A 946 30.14 16.69 41.69
CA LYS A 946 30.09 15.40 40.97
C LYS A 946 29.32 15.44 39.66
N TYR A 947 28.50 16.48 39.46
CA TYR A 947 27.62 16.60 38.31
C TYR A 947 27.66 18.03 37.78
N VAL A 948 27.43 18.20 36.48
CA VAL A 948 27.04 19.48 35.88
C VAL A 948 25.53 19.54 35.77
N THR A 949 24.95 20.72 35.95
CA THR A 949 23.52 20.97 35.77
C THR A 949 23.32 21.92 34.59
N VAL A 950 22.56 21.47 33.60
CA VAL A 950 22.13 22.28 32.47
C VAL A 950 20.66 22.62 32.68
N SER A 951 20.31 23.90 32.60
CA SER A 951 18.92 24.35 32.72
C SER A 951 18.50 25.28 31.59
N VAL A 952 17.24 25.16 31.17
CA VAL A 952 16.59 25.97 30.13
C VAL A 952 15.33 26.58 30.74
N SER A 953 15.29 27.91 30.79
CA SER A 953 14.27 28.70 31.49
C SER A 953 13.49 29.59 30.52
N ASN A 954 12.17 29.63 30.67
CA ASN A 954 11.30 30.38 29.77
C ASN A 954 10.09 31.02 30.49
N ALA A 955 9.63 32.18 30.02
CA ALA A 955 8.52 32.93 30.62
C ALA A 955 7.15 32.51 30.04
N GLY A 956 6.71 31.28 30.30
CA GLY A 956 5.44 30.73 29.79
C GLY A 956 4.26 30.76 30.79
N LYS A 957 3.09 30.22 30.40
CA LYS A 957 1.84 30.19 31.21
C LYS A 957 1.89 29.33 32.50
N GLY A 958 3.06 28.79 32.85
CA GLY A 958 3.23 27.85 33.97
C GLY A 958 2.62 26.47 33.69
N ILE A 959 3.10 25.43 34.38
CA ILE A 959 2.58 24.06 34.28
C ILE A 959 1.64 23.79 35.48
N PRO A 960 0.39 23.32 35.27
CA PRO A 960 -0.53 23.02 36.37
C PRO A 960 0.03 21.96 37.34
N PRO A 961 -0.18 22.09 38.68
CA PRO A 961 0.36 21.15 39.67
C PRO A 961 -0.06 19.69 39.44
N GLY A 962 -1.29 19.46 38.99
CA GLY A 962 -1.81 18.12 38.68
C GLY A 962 -1.21 17.47 37.43
N PHE A 963 -0.47 18.22 36.61
CA PHE A 963 0.15 17.70 35.39
C PHE A 963 1.62 17.27 35.59
N ARG A 964 2.18 17.46 36.79
CA ARG A 964 3.59 17.15 37.11
C ARG A 964 3.95 15.68 36.85
N GLU A 965 3.10 14.75 37.27
CA GLU A 965 3.32 13.31 37.08
C GLU A 965 3.16 12.83 35.63
N GLN A 966 2.54 13.65 34.77
CA GLN A 966 2.26 13.31 33.38
C GLN A 966 3.27 13.94 32.40
N MET A 967 4.04 14.95 32.83
CA MET A 967 4.86 15.76 31.93
C MET A 967 5.96 14.97 31.18
N PHE A 968 6.48 13.91 31.80
CA PHE A 968 7.48 13.02 31.19
C PHE A 968 6.89 11.67 30.72
N LYS A 969 5.56 11.50 30.74
CA LYS A 969 4.91 10.31 30.17
C LYS A 969 4.76 10.47 28.65
N PRO A 970 4.88 9.38 27.87
CA PRO A 970 4.71 9.46 26.42
C PRO A 970 3.30 9.94 26.05
N PHE A 971 3.19 10.70 24.96
CA PHE A 971 1.93 11.23 24.41
C PHE A 971 1.13 12.18 25.33
N SER A 972 1.74 12.72 26.39
CA SER A 972 1.04 13.59 27.33
C SER A 972 1.12 15.06 26.92
N GLN A 973 -0.04 15.74 26.84
CA GLN A 973 -0.16 17.17 26.49
C GLN A 973 -1.14 17.88 27.43
N VAL A 974 -0.90 19.16 27.72
CA VAL A 974 -1.81 20.00 28.51
C VAL A 974 -2.93 20.51 27.58
N ASP A 975 -4.21 20.36 27.97
CA ASP A 975 -5.40 20.71 27.18
C ASP A 975 -5.28 22.08 26.47
N SER A 976 -5.31 22.04 25.15
CA SER A 976 -4.89 23.09 24.22
C SER A 976 -6.08 23.87 23.63
N SER A 977 -6.95 24.42 24.48
CA SER A 977 -8.13 25.18 24.03
C SER A 977 -7.81 26.61 23.54
N ALA A 978 -6.57 27.12 23.67
CA ALA A 978 -6.27 28.53 23.40
C ALA A 978 -5.10 28.85 22.45
N ASN A 979 -4.29 27.89 21.95
CA ASN A 979 -3.18 28.17 21.02
C ASN A 979 -3.07 27.07 19.94
N ARG A 980 -3.73 27.25 18.80
CA ARG A 980 -3.63 26.35 17.63
C ARG A 980 -2.25 26.34 16.95
N GLU A 981 -1.31 27.19 17.37
CA GLU A 981 0.04 27.29 16.79
C GLU A 981 1.11 26.42 17.48
N ALA A 982 0.82 25.81 18.64
CA ALA A 982 1.80 25.07 19.45
C ALA A 982 1.41 23.58 19.63
N GLU A 983 1.32 22.83 18.53
CA GLU A 983 1.12 21.37 18.56
C GLU A 983 2.46 20.62 18.50
N GLY A 984 2.66 19.64 19.41
CA GLY A 984 3.81 18.73 19.41
C GLY A 984 3.37 17.25 19.40
N SER A 985 4.30 16.30 19.33
CA SER A 985 4.01 14.85 19.40
C SER A 985 3.73 14.37 20.84
N GLY A 986 4.11 15.14 21.86
CA GLY A 986 4.08 14.71 23.27
C GLY A 986 5.16 13.69 23.62
N LEU A 987 6.11 13.41 22.71
CA LEU A 987 7.18 12.42 22.91
C LEU A 987 8.53 13.04 23.29
N GLY A 988 8.80 14.28 22.88
CA GLY A 988 10.14 14.89 23.02
C GLY A 988 10.69 14.95 24.46
N LEU A 989 9.86 15.27 25.45
CA LEU A 989 10.31 15.30 26.87
C LEU A 989 10.53 13.89 27.44
N HIS A 990 9.74 12.91 27.00
CA HIS A 990 9.92 11.51 27.38
C HIS A 990 11.25 10.96 26.82
N ILE A 991 11.53 11.23 25.54
CA ILE A 991 12.79 10.87 24.88
C ILE A 991 13.98 11.54 25.57
N ALA A 992 13.87 12.85 25.86
CA ALA A 992 14.92 13.59 26.56
C ALA A 992 15.24 12.97 27.94
N LYS A 993 14.20 12.54 28.68
CA LYS A 993 14.36 11.85 29.96
C LYS A 993 15.09 10.53 29.82
N ARG A 994 14.69 9.68 28.88
CA ARG A 994 15.36 8.39 28.63
C ARG A 994 16.83 8.56 28.27
N ILE A 995 17.14 9.51 27.40
CA ILE A 995 18.51 9.79 26.98
C ILE A 995 19.37 10.25 28.17
N VAL A 996 18.86 11.19 28.97
CA VAL A 996 19.59 11.69 30.15
C VAL A 996 19.84 10.57 31.16
N GLU A 997 18.82 9.73 31.43
CA GLU A 997 18.94 8.59 32.34
C GLU A 997 19.98 7.56 31.84
N GLN A 998 20.04 7.30 30.53
CA GLN A 998 21.05 6.41 29.92
C GLN A 998 22.47 6.97 30.03
N MET A 999 22.64 8.30 30.06
CA MET A 999 23.94 8.96 30.29
C MET A 999 24.28 9.10 31.80
N GLY A 1000 23.53 8.43 32.69
CA GLY A 1000 23.76 8.46 34.14
C GLY A 1000 23.34 9.77 34.82
N GLY A 1001 22.49 10.55 34.15
CA GLY A 1001 21.95 11.82 34.61
C GLY A 1001 20.53 11.74 35.17
N GLN A 1002 20.00 12.86 35.62
CA GLN A 1002 18.59 13.03 35.99
C GLN A 1002 18.01 14.27 35.31
N ILE A 1003 16.72 14.27 34.98
CA ILE A 1003 15.99 15.42 34.42
C ILE A 1003 14.72 15.69 35.23
N ASP A 1004 14.42 16.97 35.46
CA ASP A 1004 13.17 17.40 36.08
C ASP A 1004 12.86 18.87 35.68
N PHE A 1005 11.78 19.42 36.23
CA PHE A 1005 11.38 20.81 35.99
C PHE A 1005 10.85 21.50 37.25
N ARG A 1006 10.94 22.83 37.24
CA ARG A 1006 10.31 23.75 38.20
C ARG A 1006 9.45 24.74 37.43
N SER A 1007 8.18 24.87 37.82
CA SER A 1007 7.26 25.80 37.19
C SER A 1007 6.25 26.27 38.22
N GLU A 1008 6.15 27.59 38.41
CA GLU A 1008 5.11 28.23 39.19
C GLU A 1008 4.24 29.09 38.25
N PRO A 1009 2.90 29.09 38.40
CA PRO A 1009 2.03 29.95 37.59
C PRO A 1009 2.43 31.42 37.70
N GLY A 1010 2.87 32.01 36.58
CA GLY A 1010 3.20 33.45 36.50
C GLY A 1010 4.66 33.84 36.75
N VAL A 1011 5.61 32.90 36.90
CA VAL A 1011 7.03 33.21 37.14
C VAL A 1011 7.93 32.81 35.95
N LEU A 1012 8.52 31.62 35.98
CA LEU A 1012 9.36 31.04 34.93
C LEU A 1012 9.18 29.52 34.97
N THR A 1013 9.18 28.88 33.80
CA THR A 1013 9.27 27.43 33.68
C THR A 1013 10.72 27.07 33.39
N THR A 1014 11.34 26.27 34.25
CA THR A 1014 12.73 25.85 34.14
C THR A 1014 12.79 24.33 34.04
N PHE A 1015 13.23 23.81 32.90
CA PHE A 1015 13.63 22.41 32.76
C PHE A 1015 15.13 22.29 33.01
N TRP A 1016 15.55 21.28 33.76
CA TRP A 1016 16.95 21.07 34.09
C TRP A 1016 17.32 19.59 34.04
N PHE A 1017 18.55 19.30 33.67
CA PHE A 1017 19.11 17.96 33.75
C PHE A 1017 20.55 17.97 34.27
N THR A 1018 21.00 16.84 34.80
CA THR A 1018 22.35 16.63 35.32
C THR A 1018 23.13 15.63 34.49
N LEU A 1019 24.45 15.79 34.40
CA LEU A 1019 25.37 14.80 33.85
C LEU A 1019 26.59 14.63 34.76
N PRO A 1020 27.12 13.41 34.92
CA PRO A 1020 28.29 13.16 35.77
C PRO A 1020 29.53 13.82 35.19
N LEU A 1021 30.27 14.55 36.04
CA LEU A 1021 31.52 15.21 35.67
C LEU A 1021 32.65 14.17 35.60
N GLU A 1022 33.45 14.22 34.54
CA GLU A 1022 34.63 13.35 34.41
C GLU A 1022 35.78 13.89 35.28
N THR A 1023 36.36 13.03 36.12
CA THR A 1023 37.53 13.37 36.94
C THR A 1023 38.81 13.20 36.11
N PRO A 1024 39.79 14.12 36.23
CA PRO A 1024 40.99 14.11 35.42
C PRO A 1024 41.99 13.08 35.95
N ASP A 1025 41.83 11.81 35.58
CA ASP A 1025 42.91 10.83 35.61
C ASP A 1025 42.73 9.85 34.44
N GLU A 1026 43.81 9.61 33.71
CA GLU A 1026 43.97 8.75 32.52
C GLU A 1026 43.74 9.39 31.13
N HIS A 1027 44.81 9.96 30.58
CA HIS A 1027 45.02 10.12 29.13
C HIS A 1027 45.95 9.00 28.62
N PRO A 1028 45.61 8.28 27.53
CA PRO A 1028 46.58 7.52 26.72
C PRO A 1028 47.27 8.41 25.67
N PRO A 1029 48.38 7.97 25.06
CA PRO A 1029 49.46 8.83 24.55
C PRO A 1029 49.22 9.42 23.16
N ALA A 1030 49.98 10.50 22.88
CA ALA A 1030 49.96 11.29 21.65
C ALA A 1030 50.35 10.49 20.37
N PRO A 1031 49.87 10.91 19.17
CA PRO A 1031 50.15 10.24 17.90
C PRO A 1031 51.60 10.41 17.42
N PRO A 1032 52.10 9.51 16.54
CA PRO A 1032 53.49 9.44 16.14
C PRO A 1032 53.90 10.57 15.18
N GLU A 1033 55.10 11.12 15.40
CA GLU A 1033 55.75 12.07 14.50
C GLU A 1033 56.14 11.38 13.17
N GLY A 1034 55.67 11.92 12.04
CA GLY A 1034 55.92 11.34 10.71
C GLY A 1034 56.25 12.37 9.63
N ASN A 1035 57.52 12.37 9.23
CA ASN A 1035 58.17 12.91 8.02
C ASN A 1035 57.32 13.65 6.97
N GLY A 1036 57.63 14.93 6.72
CA GLY A 1036 57.12 15.70 5.58
C GLY A 1036 57.69 15.30 4.21
N PRO A 1037 57.13 15.80 3.09
CA PRO A 1037 57.45 15.33 1.74
C PRO A 1037 58.89 15.66 1.32
N ARG A 1038 59.55 14.69 0.68
CA ARG A 1038 60.81 14.88 -0.05
C ARG A 1038 60.50 15.48 -1.44
N THR A 1039 61.08 16.63 -1.76
CA THR A 1039 60.96 17.28 -3.07
C THR A 1039 61.43 16.35 -4.20
N GLY A 1040 60.54 16.02 -5.14
CA GLY A 1040 60.83 15.23 -6.35
C GLY A 1040 60.04 13.92 -6.53
N GLN A 1041 59.12 13.58 -5.62
CA GLN A 1041 58.22 12.42 -5.76
C GLN A 1041 56.79 12.84 -6.12
N PRO A 1042 56.04 11.99 -6.87
CA PRO A 1042 54.64 12.26 -7.22
C PRO A 1042 53.77 12.30 -5.96
N ALA A 1043 52.83 13.24 -5.91
CA ALA A 1043 52.02 13.48 -4.71
C ALA A 1043 51.10 12.29 -4.40
N HIS A 1044 50.89 11.98 -3.12
CA HIS A 1044 50.17 10.77 -2.71
C HIS A 1044 48.72 11.09 -2.39
N VAL A 1045 47.79 10.60 -3.20
CA VAL A 1045 46.35 10.87 -3.07
C VAL A 1045 45.62 9.62 -2.59
N LEU A 1046 44.85 9.75 -1.50
CA LEU A 1046 43.91 8.71 -1.09
C LEU A 1046 42.58 8.91 -1.81
N HIS A 1047 42.08 7.88 -2.47
CA HIS A 1047 40.74 7.86 -3.06
C HIS A 1047 39.89 6.85 -2.30
N VAL A 1048 38.73 7.28 -1.78
CA VAL A 1048 37.81 6.40 -1.06
C VAL A 1048 36.56 6.20 -1.90
N GLU A 1049 36.51 5.08 -2.61
CA GLU A 1049 35.45 4.74 -3.57
C GLU A 1049 35.34 3.21 -3.72
N SER A 1050 34.11 2.69 -3.70
CA SER A 1050 33.86 1.26 -3.86
C SER A 1050 34.02 0.78 -5.31
N ASP A 1051 33.82 1.67 -6.29
CA ASP A 1051 34.01 1.39 -7.71
C ASP A 1051 35.50 1.46 -8.12
N THR A 1052 36.08 0.28 -8.37
CA THR A 1052 37.47 0.13 -8.79
C THR A 1052 37.75 0.68 -10.19
N GLU A 1053 36.77 0.70 -11.10
CA GLU A 1053 36.95 1.21 -12.46
C GLU A 1053 37.06 2.74 -12.46
N VAL A 1054 36.21 3.41 -11.68
CA VAL A 1054 36.28 4.87 -11.49
C VAL A 1054 37.62 5.27 -10.89
N SER A 1055 38.12 4.51 -9.91
CA SER A 1055 39.44 4.75 -9.33
C SER A 1055 40.58 4.55 -10.33
N ALA A 1056 40.49 3.57 -11.23
CA ALA A 1056 41.50 3.32 -12.26
C ALA A 1056 41.52 4.43 -13.32
N LEU A 1057 40.36 4.93 -13.71
CA LEU A 1057 40.22 6.07 -14.64
C LEU A 1057 40.74 7.36 -14.01
N LEU A 1058 40.45 7.62 -12.74
CA LEU A 1058 40.95 8.78 -12.02
C LEU A 1058 42.48 8.71 -11.83
N ALA A 1059 43.03 7.54 -11.52
CA ALA A 1059 44.48 7.33 -11.49
C ALA A 1059 45.14 7.62 -12.84
N THR A 1060 44.50 7.19 -13.95
CA THR A 1060 44.97 7.51 -15.31
C THR A 1060 44.95 9.02 -15.57
N ALA A 1061 43.93 9.72 -15.08
CA ALA A 1061 43.78 11.16 -15.23
C ALA A 1061 44.81 11.98 -14.44
N PHE A 1062 45.28 11.49 -13.27
CA PHE A 1062 46.38 12.10 -12.52
C PHE A 1062 47.76 11.88 -13.16
N GLY A 1063 47.91 10.86 -14.03
CA GLY A 1063 49.14 10.60 -14.78
C GLY A 1063 50.36 10.38 -13.88
N ALA A 1064 51.52 10.91 -14.29
CA ALA A 1064 52.77 10.79 -13.53
C ALA A 1064 52.90 11.83 -12.39
N GLU A 1065 51.93 12.73 -12.21
CA GLU A 1065 52.01 13.84 -11.25
C GLU A 1065 51.56 13.45 -9.84
N ALA A 1066 50.66 12.47 -9.71
CA ALA A 1066 50.18 11.97 -8.43
C ALA A 1066 49.95 10.45 -8.43
N ARG A 1067 50.32 9.80 -7.33
CA ARG A 1067 50.05 8.39 -7.07
C ARG A 1067 48.73 8.26 -6.31
N LEU A 1068 47.74 7.62 -6.92
CA LEU A 1068 46.45 7.33 -6.30
C LEU A 1068 46.49 6.00 -5.52
N THR A 1069 45.98 5.96 -4.29
CA THR A 1069 45.75 4.73 -3.51
C THR A 1069 44.25 4.61 -3.22
N ASN A 1070 43.63 3.51 -3.64
CA ASN A 1070 42.19 3.30 -3.48
C ASN A 1070 41.86 2.58 -2.17
N ALA A 1071 40.85 3.07 -1.45
CA ALA A 1071 40.22 2.44 -0.31
C ALA A 1071 38.77 2.10 -0.64
N LEU A 1072 38.43 0.81 -0.60
CA LEU A 1072 37.12 0.30 -1.06
C LEU A 1072 36.00 0.51 -0.03
N ASN A 1073 36.35 0.75 1.23
CA ASN A 1073 35.41 0.89 2.34
C ASN A 1073 36.01 1.70 3.49
N GLU A 1074 35.19 2.04 4.48
CA GLU A 1074 35.61 2.89 5.62
C GLU A 1074 36.71 2.26 6.47
N SER A 1075 36.68 0.94 6.70
CA SER A 1075 37.69 0.26 7.52
C SER A 1075 39.07 0.24 6.85
N SER A 1076 39.13 0.04 5.53
CA SER A 1076 40.37 0.16 4.76
C SER A 1076 40.86 1.61 4.69
N ALA A 1077 39.96 2.58 4.54
CA ALA A 1077 40.29 4.00 4.55
C ALA A 1077 40.88 4.44 5.89
N ARG A 1078 40.27 4.06 7.02
CA ARG A 1078 40.82 4.32 8.37
C ARG A 1078 42.22 3.71 8.46
N LYS A 1079 42.36 2.40 8.24
CA LYS A 1079 43.66 1.73 8.32
C LYS A 1079 44.76 2.45 7.52
N LEU A 1080 44.46 2.85 6.27
CA LEU A 1080 45.40 3.60 5.43
C LEU A 1080 45.72 4.99 6.00
N LEU A 1081 44.72 5.72 6.51
CA LEU A 1081 44.90 7.03 7.13
C LEU A 1081 45.80 6.97 8.40
N SER A 1082 45.77 5.86 9.15
CA SER A 1082 46.67 5.66 10.31
C SER A 1082 48.08 5.23 9.94
N GLU A 1083 48.25 4.56 8.79
CA GLU A 1083 49.51 3.92 8.41
C GLU A 1083 50.32 4.75 7.40
N THR A 1084 49.68 5.63 6.63
CA THR A 1084 50.29 6.35 5.50
C THR A 1084 49.87 7.81 5.48
N ASN A 1085 50.82 8.72 5.20
CA ASN A 1085 50.55 10.14 5.00
C ASN A 1085 50.10 10.44 3.56
N PHE A 1086 49.06 11.26 3.41
CA PHE A 1086 48.51 11.64 2.11
C PHE A 1086 48.56 13.15 1.92
N ASP A 1087 48.79 13.59 0.69
CA ASP A 1087 48.82 15.00 0.31
C ASP A 1087 47.42 15.53 -0.06
N LEU A 1088 46.46 14.65 -0.35
CA LEU A 1088 45.05 14.96 -0.65
C LEU A 1088 44.18 13.73 -0.41
N VAL A 1089 42.96 13.94 0.09
CA VAL A 1089 41.94 12.89 0.18
C VAL A 1089 40.77 13.22 -0.76
N VAL A 1090 40.47 12.29 -1.67
CA VAL A 1090 39.30 12.33 -2.55
C VAL A 1090 38.27 11.34 -2.04
N LEU A 1091 37.12 11.83 -1.59
CA LEU A 1091 36.14 11.05 -0.84
C LEU A 1091 34.80 10.91 -1.58
N GLY A 1092 34.37 9.67 -1.80
CA GLY A 1092 33.02 9.34 -2.28
C GLY A 1092 32.02 9.27 -1.12
N TRP A 1093 30.85 9.92 -1.26
CA TRP A 1093 29.83 9.94 -0.20
C TRP A 1093 28.90 8.72 -0.14
N GLY A 1094 29.03 7.78 -1.07
CA GLY A 1094 28.14 6.62 -1.22
C GLY A 1094 28.91 5.31 -1.08
N LEU A 1095 29.48 5.08 0.10
CA LEU A 1095 30.18 3.82 0.41
C LEU A 1095 29.14 2.74 0.75
N GLU A 1096 29.39 1.48 0.38
CA GLU A 1096 28.44 0.38 0.60
C GLU A 1096 28.12 0.13 2.09
N THR A 1097 28.99 0.57 2.99
CA THR A 1097 28.88 0.40 4.45
C THR A 1097 29.24 1.71 5.17
N GLY A 1098 28.33 2.69 5.13
CA GLY A 1098 28.42 3.93 5.92
C GLY A 1098 28.35 5.24 5.11
N ASP A 1099 28.38 6.40 5.78
CA ASP A 1099 28.42 7.72 5.14
C ASP A 1099 29.84 8.26 5.26
N GLY A 1100 30.45 8.63 4.13
CA GLY A 1100 31.82 9.16 4.08
C GLY A 1100 32.06 10.42 4.93
N ARG A 1101 31.02 11.01 5.54
CA ARG A 1101 31.13 12.04 6.60
C ARG A 1101 31.87 11.58 7.84
N ASP A 1102 31.75 10.30 8.20
CA ASP A 1102 32.37 9.78 9.41
C ASP A 1102 33.90 9.74 9.24
N LEU A 1103 34.38 9.49 8.02
CA LEU A 1103 35.80 9.55 7.66
C LEU A 1103 36.38 10.96 7.69
N LEU A 1104 35.59 12.03 7.55
CA LEU A 1104 36.09 13.40 7.68
C LEU A 1104 36.61 13.69 9.09
N ARG A 1105 36.08 12.99 10.11
CA ARG A 1105 36.63 13.06 11.48
C ARG A 1105 37.98 12.35 11.56
N ASP A 1106 38.08 11.15 10.99
CA ASP A 1106 39.33 10.38 11.00
C ASP A 1106 40.46 11.09 10.25
N VAL A 1107 40.16 11.70 9.09
CA VAL A 1107 41.13 12.52 8.35
C VAL A 1107 41.61 13.69 9.21
N ALA A 1108 40.71 14.36 9.93
CA ALA A 1108 41.10 15.47 10.80
C ALA A 1108 41.95 15.03 12.01
N ILE A 1109 41.76 13.81 12.51
CA ILE A 1109 42.52 13.27 13.65
C ILE A 1109 43.87 12.71 13.19
N TRP A 1110 43.90 11.92 12.12
CA TRP A 1110 45.09 11.16 11.69
C TRP A 1110 45.93 11.89 10.64
N GLN A 1111 45.33 12.81 9.87
CA GLN A 1111 45.99 13.58 8.81
C GLN A 1111 45.64 15.08 8.92
N PRO A 1112 45.97 15.75 10.04
CA PRO A 1112 45.55 17.12 10.30
C PRO A 1112 46.10 18.09 9.25
N GLY A 1113 45.20 18.84 8.61
CA GLY A 1113 45.54 19.86 7.60
C GLY A 1113 45.62 19.37 6.15
N VAL A 1114 45.37 18.07 5.90
CA VAL A 1114 45.31 17.54 4.52
C VAL A 1114 44.02 18.02 3.82
N PRO A 1115 44.12 18.55 2.59
CA PRO A 1115 42.95 18.98 1.83
C PRO A 1115 42.02 17.81 1.50
N VAL A 1116 40.71 18.02 1.64
CA VAL A 1116 39.69 17.02 1.30
C VAL A 1116 38.78 17.52 0.20
N VAL A 1117 38.61 16.70 -0.83
CA VAL A 1117 37.74 16.93 -2.00
C VAL A 1117 36.73 15.80 -2.08
N THR A 1118 35.49 16.08 -2.50
CA THR A 1118 34.47 15.04 -2.61
C THR A 1118 33.93 14.82 -4.01
N LEU A 1119 33.58 13.57 -4.33
CA LEU A 1119 32.88 13.18 -5.56
C LEU A 1119 31.48 12.66 -5.21
N THR A 1120 30.44 13.41 -5.58
CA THR A 1120 29.03 13.12 -5.25
C THR A 1120 28.18 12.81 -6.49
N ALA A 1121 27.25 11.87 -6.40
CA ALA A 1121 26.20 11.71 -7.42
C ALA A 1121 25.00 12.66 -7.21
N ASP A 1122 24.90 13.26 -6.02
CA ASP A 1122 23.80 14.13 -5.60
C ASP A 1122 24.24 15.60 -5.60
N ALA A 1123 23.64 16.40 -6.48
CA ALA A 1123 23.92 17.82 -6.67
C ALA A 1123 23.32 18.73 -5.57
N GLN A 1124 22.41 18.22 -4.73
CA GLN A 1124 21.72 19.01 -3.68
C GLN A 1124 22.33 18.85 -2.29
N ARG A 1125 23.38 18.03 -2.13
CA ARG A 1125 24.02 17.77 -0.84
C ARG A 1125 24.81 19.00 -0.37
N ARG A 1126 24.49 19.53 0.84
CA ARG A 1126 25.24 20.64 1.47
C ARG A 1126 26.71 20.25 1.71
N SER A 1127 27.63 21.06 1.21
CA SER A 1127 29.08 20.95 1.41
C SER A 1127 29.41 21.08 2.90
N ASP A 1128 30.13 20.09 3.44
CA ASP A 1128 30.70 20.14 4.80
C ASP A 1128 31.85 21.17 4.79
N PRO A 1129 31.96 22.07 5.78
CA PRO A 1129 32.99 23.11 5.80
C PRO A 1129 34.43 22.57 5.83
N ARG A 1130 34.63 21.27 6.13
CA ARG A 1130 35.93 20.59 6.06
C ARG A 1130 36.31 20.11 4.65
N VAL A 1131 35.37 20.15 3.70
CA VAL A 1131 35.58 19.78 2.29
C VAL A 1131 35.82 21.06 1.49
N LEU A 1132 36.98 21.12 0.83
CA LEU A 1132 37.38 22.30 0.06
C LEU A 1132 36.59 22.46 -1.24
N GLU A 1133 36.31 21.35 -1.91
CA GLU A 1133 35.59 21.36 -3.18
C GLU A 1133 34.80 20.06 -3.37
N SER A 1134 33.62 20.14 -3.99
CA SER A 1134 32.76 18.99 -4.25
C SER A 1134 32.38 18.91 -5.72
N PHE A 1135 32.73 17.81 -6.37
CA PHE A 1135 32.43 17.53 -7.77
C PHE A 1135 31.21 16.63 -7.92
N ILE A 1136 30.37 16.94 -8.90
CA ILE A 1136 29.21 16.11 -9.25
C ILE A 1136 29.64 15.09 -10.33
N LYS A 1137 29.52 13.79 -10.01
CA LYS A 1137 29.97 12.67 -10.85
C LYS A 1137 29.36 12.68 -12.26
N SER A 1138 28.13 13.18 -12.42
CA SER A 1138 27.42 13.22 -13.72
C SER A 1138 27.79 14.40 -14.62
N SER A 1139 28.41 15.46 -14.08
CA SER A 1139 28.71 16.69 -14.83
C SER A 1139 30.19 17.05 -14.89
N ALA A 1140 31.05 16.41 -14.08
CA ALA A 1140 32.49 16.64 -14.08
C ALA A 1140 33.22 15.52 -14.84
N THR A 1141 34.08 15.87 -15.80
CA THR A 1141 35.01 14.92 -16.42
C THR A 1141 36.15 14.61 -15.44
N LEU A 1142 36.56 13.34 -15.33
CA LEU A 1142 37.61 12.91 -14.39
C LEU A 1142 38.95 13.64 -14.61
N SER A 1143 39.26 14.05 -15.85
CA SER A 1143 40.42 14.90 -16.16
C SER A 1143 40.35 16.29 -15.53
N ASN A 1144 39.16 16.90 -15.49
CA ASN A 1144 38.96 18.20 -14.85
C ASN A 1144 39.05 18.07 -13.33
N VAL A 1145 38.53 16.98 -12.76
CA VAL A 1145 38.65 16.68 -11.32
C VAL A 1145 40.12 16.51 -10.94
N ALA A 1146 40.90 15.73 -11.69
CA ALA A 1146 42.33 15.54 -11.43
C ALA A 1146 43.13 16.85 -11.55
N ALA A 1147 42.90 17.64 -12.59
CA ALA A 1147 43.56 18.94 -12.77
C ALA A 1147 43.27 19.89 -11.59
N ARG A 1148 42.01 19.92 -11.14
CA ARG A 1148 41.60 20.79 -10.03
C ARG A 1148 42.13 20.31 -8.67
N CYS A 1149 42.18 19.01 -8.44
CA CYS A 1149 42.86 18.42 -7.30
C CYS A 1149 44.35 18.82 -7.24
N LEU A 1150 45.06 18.77 -8.37
CA LEU A 1150 46.47 19.21 -8.45
C LEU A 1150 46.63 20.71 -8.16
N GLU A 1151 45.69 21.55 -8.60
CA GLU A 1151 45.67 22.98 -8.23
C GLU A 1151 45.47 23.19 -6.73
N ILE A 1152 44.53 22.46 -6.11
CA ILE A 1152 44.26 22.54 -4.66
C ILE A 1152 45.49 22.14 -3.85
N MET A 1153 46.22 21.10 -4.29
CA MET A 1153 47.45 20.64 -3.65
C MET A 1153 48.58 21.68 -3.79
N ARG A 1154 48.69 22.34 -4.95
CA ARG A 1154 49.67 23.43 -5.17
C ARG A 1154 49.33 24.68 -4.34
N ALA A 1155 48.04 24.95 -4.12
CA ALA A 1155 47.56 26.08 -3.34
C ALA A 1155 47.66 25.86 -1.81
N ASN A 1156 47.69 24.61 -1.35
CA ASN A 1156 47.79 24.24 0.07
C ASN A 1156 49.00 23.31 0.32
N PRO A 1157 50.24 23.84 0.24
CA PRO A 1157 51.43 23.05 0.56
C PRO A 1157 51.42 22.64 2.05
N PRO A 1158 51.85 21.41 2.40
CA PRO A 1158 51.83 20.95 3.78
C PRO A 1158 52.67 21.87 4.69
N PRO A 1159 52.27 22.05 5.96
CA PRO A 1159 52.93 22.98 6.87
C PRO A 1159 54.41 22.60 7.05
N LYS A 1160 55.32 23.54 6.75
CA LYS A 1160 56.75 23.40 7.09
C LYS A 1160 56.89 23.34 8.61
N THR A 1161 57.37 22.22 9.14
CA THR A 1161 57.74 22.05 10.54
C THR A 1161 58.73 23.15 10.96
N ARG A 1162 58.33 24.00 11.91
CA ARG A 1162 59.25 24.90 12.62
C ARG A 1162 60.10 24.05 13.57
N ALA A 1163 61.40 24.03 13.34
CA ALA A 1163 62.37 23.62 14.35
C ALA A 1163 62.29 24.59 15.53
N CYS A 1164 61.90 24.12 16.72
CA CYS A 1164 62.08 24.85 17.97
C CYS A 1164 63.46 24.52 18.54
N ALA A 1165 64.34 25.51 18.54
CA ALA A 1165 65.41 25.65 19.52
C ALA A 1165 64.84 26.44 20.71
N GLY A 1166 65.10 25.99 21.94
CA GLY A 1166 64.79 26.70 23.18
C GLY A 1166 63.82 25.94 24.07
#